data_AF-A0A8S3AUX1-F1
#
_entry.id   AF-A0A8S3AUX1-F1
#
_cell.length_a   1.000
_cell.length_b   1.000
_cell.length_c   1.000
_cell.angle_alpha   90.00
_cell.angle_beta   90.00
_cell.angle_gamma   90.00
#
_symmetry.space_group_name_H-M   'P 1'
#
loop_
_entity.id
_entity.type
_entity.pdbx_description
1 polymer ?
#
loop_
_entity_poly.entity_id
_entity_poly.type
_entity_poly.pdbx_seq_one_letter_code
_entity_poly.pdbx_strand_id
1 'polypeptide(L)'
;IKKPSTDDPFISEHIRSCTTGERINDTDADIASLKTVMKKPSLPSKGCHTGIFGRLLNFALKKLLKTSELCQTNATKIYVTTRELRTVNDKPFVMRKIYITPSTILYEGPYHEEKCAVTRQFVQHQDRFLRVTFRDEDYRVLHNYNDNMTKIYNSIKTILINGLNVCDRHYQFLAFSSSQLREHSCWMFAGADDGTSADSIRKWMGDFRNVRPVAKLAARLGQLFSKSLEGIQLENNRRGETPDFKQEGKLGENSREYCFTDGIGIISATFAETLSRKLKLTQKVGPCAFQIRCGGYKGMVCLDIANRITDSEVYVYFRESMKKFDANSFPIDVVRTSLSPSVAYLNRQIILLLSSLGIPDNVFVSLQDKMLQQLKALTGNSYEALGAIKELNEFGGNGCHAFLIAYLKSLGEQKDPFARQLLFALKALLVKELRTKAKIRVPDSWSLLGVIDETKTLKYGEVFIQIDNSHHRQGDPQNQILQGPVVVTRNPCFHPGDIRKLTAVDIPALHKLKNVIVFPMNGPRPHPMEMSGGDLDGDTFWISCNPKLIFSKNEEPFDYQDQEDQANNETQSQTTVQYTIKDVCNFFGEYIAADNLGLIANRHLAFADQLENGPKHDKCSQLARMHRCVKLKYNKHFHYVKKKTNLKQE
;
A
#
# COMPACT_ATOMS: atom_id res chain seq x y z
N ILE A 1 -24.64 27.09 39.63
CA ILE A 1 -25.73 26.11 39.90
C ILE A 1 -25.11 24.95 40.68
N LYS A 2 -25.71 24.61 41.83
CA LYS A 2 -25.17 23.78 42.93
C LYS A 2 -24.80 22.33 42.52
N LYS A 3 -23.84 21.72 43.23
CA LYS A 3 -23.59 20.26 43.26
C LYS A 3 -24.89 19.52 43.64
N PRO A 4 -25.22 18.36 43.03
CA PRO A 4 -26.27 17.50 43.56
C PRO A 4 -25.77 16.69 44.77
N SER A 5 -26.67 16.55 45.74
CA SER A 5 -26.58 15.80 46.98
C SER A 5 -26.54 14.29 46.74
N THR A 6 -25.75 13.61 47.57
CA THR A 6 -25.71 12.17 47.75
C THR A 6 -26.89 11.75 48.61
N ASP A 7 -28.01 11.37 48.01
CA ASP A 7 -29.09 10.61 48.66
C ASP A 7 -29.91 9.91 47.56
N ASP A 8 -29.45 8.70 47.15
CA ASP A 8 -30.29 7.73 46.44
C ASP A 8 -30.14 6.35 47.13
N PRO A 9 -31.20 5.81 47.76
CA PRO A 9 -31.13 4.59 48.57
C PRO A 9 -30.77 3.30 47.80
N PHE A 10 -30.74 3.31 46.46
CA PHE A 10 -30.47 2.12 45.65
C PHE A 10 -29.01 1.64 45.65
N ILE A 11 -28.07 2.44 46.15
CA ILE A 11 -26.63 2.11 46.14
C ILE A 11 -26.21 1.31 47.39
N SER A 12 -27.02 1.29 48.46
CA SER A 12 -26.62 0.67 49.74
C SER A 12 -26.90 -0.82 49.85
N GLU A 13 -27.66 -1.44 48.94
CA GLU A 13 -28.09 -2.84 49.07
C GLU A 13 -27.28 -3.83 48.22
N HIS A 14 -26.54 -3.36 47.21
CA HIS A 14 -25.72 -4.23 46.35
C HIS A 14 -24.28 -4.50 46.86
N ILE A 15 -23.88 -3.85 47.96
CA ILE A 15 -22.52 -3.98 48.53
C ILE A 15 -22.49 -5.01 49.69
N ARG A 16 -23.63 -5.53 50.15
CA ARG A 16 -23.70 -6.43 51.31
C ARG A 16 -23.85 -7.94 51.02
N SER A 17 -23.89 -8.39 49.77
CA SER A 17 -24.05 -9.84 49.47
C SER A 17 -22.80 -10.57 48.96
N CYS A 18 -21.60 -10.00 49.07
CA CYS A 18 -20.34 -10.65 48.64
C CYS A 18 -19.40 -11.03 49.79
N THR A 19 -19.93 -11.28 50.98
CA THR A 19 -19.14 -11.71 52.15
C THR A 19 -19.79 -12.85 52.92
N THR A 20 -19.84 -14.04 52.31
CA THR A 20 -19.84 -15.32 53.04
C THR A 20 -19.15 -16.35 52.17
N GLY A 21 -17.96 -16.76 52.58
CA GLY A 21 -17.20 -17.81 51.92
C GLY A 21 -17.71 -19.19 52.31
N GLU A 22 -17.79 -20.07 51.32
CA GLU A 22 -17.70 -21.51 51.55
C GLU A 22 -16.61 -22.07 50.64
N ARG A 23 -15.69 -22.82 51.28
CA ARG A 23 -14.63 -23.59 50.64
C ARG A 23 -15.23 -24.83 50.00
N ILE A 24 -14.90 -25.09 48.74
CA ILE A 24 -14.89 -26.45 48.19
C ILE A 24 -13.45 -26.72 47.76
N ASN A 25 -12.81 -27.67 48.44
CA ASN A 25 -11.53 -28.25 48.05
C ASN A 25 -11.75 -29.11 46.80
N ASP A 26 -10.86 -29.02 45.81
CA ASP A 26 -10.32 -30.22 45.17
C ASP A 26 -9.05 -29.96 44.34
N THR A 27 -7.98 -30.61 44.80
CA THR A 27 -6.79 -31.15 44.09
C THR A 27 -5.72 -30.22 43.49
N ASP A 28 -4.59 -30.18 44.22
CA ASP A 28 -3.32 -29.48 43.98
C ASP A 28 -2.41 -30.08 42.86
N ALA A 29 -2.95 -30.46 41.70
CA ALA A 29 -2.11 -31.07 40.65
C ALA A 29 -1.62 -30.11 39.53
N ASP A 30 -2.24 -28.94 39.33
CA ASP A 30 -1.97 -28.13 38.12
C ASP A 30 -1.29 -26.77 38.35
N ILE A 31 -0.91 -26.43 39.59
CA ILE A 31 -0.37 -25.10 39.91
C ILE A 31 1.12 -24.96 39.58
N ALA A 32 1.85 -26.05 39.32
CA ALA A 32 3.25 -26.01 38.93
C ALA A 32 3.48 -25.67 37.43
N SER A 33 2.49 -25.93 36.55
CA SER A 33 2.61 -25.73 35.10
C SER A 33 2.24 -24.31 34.61
N LEU A 34 1.73 -23.45 35.51
CA LEU A 34 1.22 -22.11 35.16
C LEU A 34 2.12 -20.95 35.63
N LYS A 35 3.22 -21.22 36.34
CA LYS A 35 4.10 -20.17 36.88
C LYS A 35 5.23 -19.69 35.94
N THR A 36 5.42 -20.30 34.76
CA THR A 36 6.55 -19.97 33.88
C THR A 36 6.26 -18.91 32.80
N VAL A 37 5.09 -18.27 32.80
CA VAL A 37 4.77 -17.18 31.85
C VAL A 37 4.14 -15.98 32.57
N MET A 38 4.91 -15.34 33.46
CA MET A 38 4.58 -14.05 34.04
C MET A 38 5.63 -13.00 33.63
N LYS A 39 5.43 -12.35 32.49
CA LYS A 39 6.02 -11.03 32.20
C LYS A 39 4.89 -10.07 31.85
N LYS A 40 4.94 -8.87 32.43
CA LYS A 40 4.02 -7.73 32.23
C LYS A 40 3.65 -7.58 30.74
N PRO A 41 2.38 -7.32 30.40
CA PRO A 41 1.99 -7.00 29.03
C PRO A 41 2.70 -5.72 28.59
N SER A 42 3.46 -5.77 27.50
CA SER A 42 4.03 -4.61 26.83
C SER A 42 3.01 -4.03 25.84
N LEU A 43 2.93 -2.69 25.83
CA LEU A 43 2.09 -1.90 24.92
C LEU A 43 2.25 -2.31 23.44
N PRO A 44 1.19 -2.22 22.62
CA PRO A 44 1.32 -2.33 21.17
C PRO A 44 2.21 -1.19 20.62
N SER A 45 3.22 -1.55 19.84
CA SER A 45 3.97 -0.61 19.00
C SER A 45 3.05 -0.13 17.87
N LYS A 46 2.70 1.17 17.90
CA LYS A 46 1.93 1.87 16.88
C LYS A 46 2.61 1.71 15.52
N GLY A 47 1.96 1.04 14.57
CA GLY A 47 2.58 0.76 13.26
C GLY A 47 1.62 0.19 12.21
N CYS A 48 0.36 0.60 12.22
CA CYS A 48 -0.50 0.34 11.09
C CYS A 48 -1.09 1.68 10.68
N HIS A 49 -0.88 2.09 9.42
CA HIS A 49 -1.59 3.21 8.79
C HIS A 49 -3.06 2.87 8.76
N THR A 50 -3.68 3.09 9.90
CA THR A 50 -5.08 2.93 10.04
C THR A 50 -5.72 4.19 9.52
N GLY A 51 -6.68 4.03 8.61
CA GLY A 51 -7.62 5.11 8.30
C GLY A 51 -8.26 5.65 9.58
N ILE A 52 -9.14 6.65 9.44
CA ILE A 52 -9.86 7.30 10.55
C ILE A 52 -10.28 6.31 11.65
N PHE A 53 -10.75 5.12 11.27
CA PHE A 53 -11.12 4.05 12.19
C PHE A 53 -10.03 3.54 13.13
N GLY A 54 -8.82 3.26 12.68
CA GLY A 54 -7.81 2.78 13.63
C GLY A 54 -7.09 3.90 14.39
N ARG A 55 -7.23 5.17 13.97
CA ARG A 55 -6.95 6.32 14.85
C ARG A 55 -7.98 6.39 15.99
N LEU A 56 -9.26 6.24 15.67
CA LEU A 56 -10.36 6.12 16.64
C LEU A 56 -10.15 4.93 17.58
N LEU A 57 -9.82 3.75 17.06
CA LEU A 57 -9.54 2.56 17.86
C LEU A 57 -8.30 2.71 18.73
N ASN A 58 -7.21 3.31 18.23
CA ASN A 58 -6.03 3.59 19.04
C ASN A 58 -6.33 4.57 20.18
N PHE A 59 -7.15 5.59 19.94
CA PHE A 59 -7.64 6.49 20.98
C PHE A 59 -8.50 5.75 22.01
N ALA A 60 -9.38 4.88 21.52
CA ALA A 60 -10.30 4.08 22.32
C ALA A 60 -9.55 3.04 23.19
N LEU A 61 -8.57 2.33 22.63
CA LEU A 61 -7.65 1.41 23.33
C LEU A 61 -6.82 2.11 24.41
N LYS A 62 -6.31 3.31 24.13
CA LYS A 62 -5.59 4.12 25.13
C LYS A 62 -6.49 4.50 26.31
N LYS A 63 -7.76 4.82 26.04
CA LYS A 63 -8.77 5.10 27.07
C LYS A 63 -9.06 3.85 27.90
N LEU A 64 -9.33 2.70 27.25
CA LEU A 64 -9.59 1.42 27.90
C LEU A 64 -8.46 0.96 28.82
N LEU A 65 -7.21 1.03 28.36
CA LEU A 65 -6.05 0.61 29.14
C LEU A 65 -5.81 1.52 30.36
N LYS A 66 -6.04 2.83 30.21
CA LYS A 66 -6.04 3.78 31.34
C LYS A 66 -7.12 3.43 32.36
N THR A 67 -8.30 3.00 31.93
CA THR A 67 -9.36 2.52 32.84
C THR A 67 -9.05 1.15 33.45
N SER A 68 -8.32 0.25 32.77
CA SER A 68 -7.90 -1.03 33.34
C SER A 68 -6.82 -0.89 34.42
N GLU A 69 -5.99 0.17 34.37
CA GLU A 69 -5.09 0.53 35.47
C GLU A 69 -5.86 1.00 36.72
N LEU A 70 -7.10 1.49 36.55
CA LEU A 70 -8.00 1.90 37.64
C LEU A 70 -8.87 0.75 38.19
N CYS A 71 -9.14 -0.29 37.40
CA CYS A 71 -9.90 -1.47 37.82
C CYS A 71 -8.98 -2.68 38.07
N GLN A 72 -8.10 -2.58 39.07
CA GLN A 72 -7.46 -3.77 39.64
C GLN A 72 -8.42 -4.42 40.64
N THR A 73 -9.43 -5.13 40.15
CA THR A 73 -10.15 -6.15 40.92
C THR A 73 -10.86 -7.10 39.95
N ASN A 74 -10.40 -8.35 39.92
CA ASN A 74 -11.10 -9.55 39.42
C ASN A 74 -11.53 -9.64 37.93
N ALA A 75 -10.65 -9.34 36.96
CA ALA A 75 -10.96 -9.59 35.54
C ALA A 75 -9.98 -10.57 34.85
N THR A 76 -10.58 -11.58 34.24
CA THR A 76 -10.07 -12.63 33.37
C THR A 76 -8.93 -12.17 32.45
N LYS A 77 -7.80 -12.88 32.47
CA LYS A 77 -6.63 -12.60 31.61
C LYS A 77 -7.02 -12.72 30.14
N ILE A 78 -7.12 -11.59 29.45
CA ILE A 78 -7.28 -11.55 27.98
C ILE A 78 -5.94 -11.98 27.35
N TYR A 79 -5.88 -13.22 26.88
CA TYR A 79 -4.76 -13.72 26.09
C TYR A 79 -4.87 -13.18 24.66
N VAL A 80 -4.40 -11.95 24.43
CA VAL A 80 -4.01 -11.55 23.08
C VAL A 80 -2.70 -12.28 22.80
N THR A 81 -2.74 -13.33 21.99
CA THR A 81 -1.50 -13.95 21.51
C THR A 81 -0.71 -12.87 20.78
N THR A 82 0.48 -12.58 21.31
CA THR A 82 1.50 -11.64 20.82
C THR A 82 1.96 -11.89 19.37
N ARG A 83 1.35 -12.86 18.66
CA ARG A 83 1.80 -13.39 17.37
C ARG A 83 1.41 -12.54 16.15
N GLU A 84 0.40 -11.68 16.27
CA GLU A 84 -0.04 -10.78 15.18
C GLU A 84 0.46 -9.33 15.34
N LEU A 85 1.27 -9.07 16.38
CA LEU A 85 1.93 -7.79 16.66
C LEU A 85 3.42 -7.81 16.25
N ARG A 86 3.76 -8.38 15.08
CA ARG A 86 5.11 -8.23 14.51
C ARG A 86 5.34 -6.73 14.26
N THR A 87 6.28 -6.02 14.89
CA THR A 87 7.64 -6.36 15.31
C THR A 87 7.95 -5.98 16.78
N VAL A 88 8.00 -6.99 17.66
CA VAL A 88 8.67 -6.88 18.96
C VAL A 88 10.19 -6.90 18.72
N ASN A 89 10.80 -5.71 18.62
CA ASN A 89 12.15 -5.35 19.12
C ASN A 89 12.74 -4.08 18.49
N ASP A 90 12.11 -3.49 17.48
CA ASP A 90 12.69 -2.30 16.84
C ASP A 90 12.01 -1.03 17.37
N LYS A 91 12.75 -0.19 18.09
CA LYS A 91 12.21 1.08 18.62
C LYS A 91 11.66 1.90 17.44
N PRO A 92 10.39 2.33 17.47
CA PRO A 92 9.80 3.10 16.38
C PRO A 92 10.55 4.42 16.18
N PHE A 93 10.71 4.85 14.93
CA PHE A 93 11.30 6.16 14.63
C PHE A 93 10.33 7.25 15.05
N VAL A 94 10.76 8.16 15.91
CA VAL A 94 9.91 9.23 16.44
C VAL A 94 10.24 10.54 15.74
N MET A 95 9.22 11.19 15.18
CA MET A 95 9.40 12.33 14.28
C MET A 95 8.39 13.44 14.56
N ARG A 96 8.83 14.69 14.40
CA ARG A 96 7.98 15.88 14.49
C ARG A 96 7.38 16.20 13.11
N LYS A 97 6.16 16.75 13.11
CA LYS A 97 5.44 17.15 11.92
C LYS A 97 5.08 18.63 12.02
N ILE A 98 5.15 19.33 10.89
CA ILE A 98 4.61 20.67 10.75
C ILE A 98 3.62 20.67 9.60
N TYR A 99 2.48 21.31 9.83
CA TYR A 99 1.52 21.66 8.81
C TYR A 99 1.69 23.13 8.47
N ILE A 100 1.90 23.42 7.20
CA ILE A 100 1.97 24.78 6.68
C ILE A 100 0.70 25.02 5.88
N THR A 101 -0.06 26.01 6.32
CA THR A 101 -1.30 26.48 5.71
C THR A 101 -1.07 27.86 5.09
N PRO A 102 -2.00 28.38 4.26
CA PRO A 102 -1.88 29.72 3.71
C PRO A 102 -1.69 30.82 4.78
N SER A 103 -2.33 30.69 5.94
CA SER A 103 -2.31 31.72 7.00
C SER A 103 -1.40 31.40 8.18
N THR A 104 -1.10 30.13 8.46
CA THR A 104 -0.41 29.74 9.70
C THR A 104 0.49 28.50 9.57
N ILE A 105 1.35 28.30 10.57
CA ILE A 105 2.19 27.12 10.76
C ILE A 105 1.75 26.40 12.04
N LEU A 106 1.39 25.13 11.92
CA LEU A 106 0.92 24.29 13.02
C LEU A 106 1.97 23.22 13.33
N TYR A 107 2.43 23.20 14.57
CA TYR A 107 3.45 22.27 15.06
C TYR A 107 2.79 21.07 15.73
N GLU A 108 3.11 19.86 15.28
CA GLU A 108 2.54 18.63 15.83
C GLU A 108 3.56 17.53 16.11
N GLY A 109 3.15 16.60 16.96
CA GLY A 109 3.91 15.42 17.34
C GLY A 109 4.51 15.54 18.75
N PRO A 110 5.49 14.69 19.08
CA PRO A 110 6.11 13.71 18.20
C PRO A 110 5.20 12.51 17.84
N TYR A 111 5.32 12.02 16.61
CA TYR A 111 4.61 10.85 16.09
C TYR A 111 5.56 9.68 15.85
N HIS A 112 5.05 8.46 15.98
CA HIS A 112 5.79 7.27 15.56
C HIS A 112 5.60 7.08 14.06
N GLU A 113 6.70 6.83 13.37
CA GLU A 113 6.77 6.57 11.95
C GLU A 113 7.47 5.24 11.71
N GLU A 114 7.01 4.55 10.69
CA GLU A 114 7.65 3.33 10.20
C GLU A 114 8.99 3.70 9.57
N LYS A 115 9.99 2.86 9.81
CA LYS A 115 11.34 3.09 9.30
C LYS A 115 11.43 2.84 7.80
N CYS A 116 12.26 3.64 7.16
CA CYS A 116 12.82 3.44 5.81
C CYS A 116 14.35 3.38 5.88
N ALA A 117 15.01 3.09 4.76
CA ALA A 117 16.47 2.96 4.68
C ALA A 117 17.20 4.19 5.27
N VAL A 118 16.75 5.39 4.93
CA VAL A 118 17.36 6.65 5.40
C VAL A 118 17.21 6.81 6.91
N THR A 119 16.01 6.62 7.44
CA THR A 119 15.77 6.77 8.89
C THR A 119 16.45 5.68 9.73
N ARG A 120 16.72 4.51 9.14
CA ARG A 120 17.54 3.48 9.80
C ARG A 120 19.00 3.88 9.85
N GLN A 121 19.56 4.32 8.72
CA GLN A 121 20.96 4.72 8.62
C GLN A 121 21.30 5.90 9.53
N PHE A 122 20.42 6.89 9.61
CA PHE A 122 20.64 8.14 10.35
C PHE A 122 19.80 8.22 11.62
N VAL A 123 19.54 7.08 12.27
CA VAL A 123 18.69 6.99 13.47
C VAL A 123 19.24 7.83 14.64
N GLN A 124 20.56 7.99 14.73
CA GLN A 124 21.21 8.82 15.74
C GLN A 124 20.88 10.31 15.62
N HIS A 125 20.42 10.77 14.45
CA HIS A 125 19.99 12.15 14.19
C HIS A 125 18.46 12.27 14.06
N GLN A 126 17.71 11.32 14.63
CA GLN A 126 16.26 11.27 14.51
C GLN A 126 15.56 12.58 14.88
N ASP A 127 16.06 13.31 15.89
CA ASP A 127 15.50 14.58 16.33
C ASP A 127 15.71 15.74 15.34
N ARG A 128 16.61 15.57 14.37
CA ARG A 128 16.92 16.52 13.28
C ARG A 128 16.11 16.27 12.01
N PHE A 129 15.31 15.20 11.94
CA PHE A 129 14.34 15.00 10.88
C PHE A 129 13.02 15.74 11.15
N LEU A 130 12.47 16.35 10.11
CA LEU A 130 11.19 17.05 10.15
C LEU A 130 10.34 16.66 8.95
N ARG A 131 9.08 16.36 9.20
CA ARG A 131 8.07 16.22 8.16
C ARG A 131 7.34 17.53 7.99
N VAL A 132 7.37 18.09 6.79
CA VAL A 132 6.57 19.27 6.44
C VAL A 132 5.44 18.85 5.51
N THR A 133 4.22 19.27 5.80
CA THR A 133 3.02 18.97 5.00
C THR A 133 2.29 20.27 4.68
N PHE A 134 1.99 20.49 3.42
CA PHE A 134 1.24 21.66 2.96
C PHE A 134 -0.25 21.31 2.87
N ARG A 135 -1.09 22.11 3.52
CA ARG A 135 -2.54 21.88 3.65
C ARG A 135 -3.32 23.18 3.57
N ASP A 136 -4.61 23.04 3.30
CA ASP A 136 -5.57 24.11 3.54
C ASP A 136 -5.84 24.27 5.06
N GLU A 137 -6.51 25.33 5.45
CA GLU A 137 -6.80 25.69 6.84
C GLU A 137 -7.59 24.60 7.59
N ASP A 138 -8.38 23.80 6.86
CA ASP A 138 -9.16 22.68 7.39
C ASP A 138 -8.42 21.32 7.32
N TYR A 139 -7.09 21.36 7.13
CA TYR A 139 -6.20 20.20 6.95
C TYR A 139 -6.47 19.36 5.70
N ARG A 140 -7.28 19.84 4.74
CA ARG A 140 -7.42 19.19 3.43
C ARG A 140 -6.23 19.48 2.52
N VAL A 141 -6.11 18.68 1.49
CA VAL A 141 -5.10 18.86 0.45
C VAL A 141 -5.36 20.20 -0.26
N LEU A 142 -4.29 20.95 -0.55
CA LEU A 142 -4.41 22.21 -1.27
C LEU A 142 -4.93 21.91 -2.70
N HIS A 143 -6.04 22.53 -3.08
CA HIS A 143 -6.60 22.40 -4.41
C HIS A 143 -6.51 23.73 -5.15
N ASN A 144 -6.25 23.66 -6.45
CA ASN A 144 -6.14 24.84 -7.30
C ASN A 144 -7.54 25.32 -7.71
N TYR A 145 -8.12 26.24 -6.92
CA TYR A 145 -9.44 26.78 -7.23
C TYR A 145 -9.38 28.05 -8.11
N ASN A 146 -8.39 28.94 -7.94
CA ASN A 146 -8.35 30.29 -8.56
C ASN A 146 -6.93 30.85 -8.82
N ASP A 147 -6.82 31.91 -9.62
CA ASP A 147 -5.56 32.56 -10.05
C ASP A 147 -4.72 33.15 -8.89
N ASN A 148 -5.31 33.37 -7.71
CA ASN A 148 -4.59 33.83 -6.51
C ASN A 148 -3.65 32.77 -5.89
N MET A 149 -3.72 31.51 -6.33
CA MET A 149 -2.91 30.42 -5.80
C MET A 149 -1.41 30.54 -6.16
N THR A 150 -1.04 31.35 -7.15
CA THR A 150 0.37 31.57 -7.50
C THR A 150 1.19 32.10 -6.32
N LYS A 151 0.61 32.96 -5.46
CA LYS A 151 1.28 33.45 -4.25
C LYS A 151 1.57 32.33 -3.26
N ILE A 152 0.57 31.47 -2.99
CA ILE A 152 0.72 30.32 -2.09
C ILE A 152 1.78 29.36 -2.61
N TYR A 153 1.76 29.02 -3.90
CA TYR A 153 2.75 28.11 -4.48
C TYR A 153 4.16 28.71 -4.50
N ASN A 154 4.29 30.02 -4.72
CA ASN A 154 5.58 30.69 -4.59
C ASN A 154 6.08 30.64 -3.14
N SER A 155 5.23 30.85 -2.14
CA SER A 155 5.60 30.69 -0.73
C SER A 155 6.07 29.27 -0.40
N ILE A 156 5.38 28.25 -0.92
CA ILE A 156 5.81 26.84 -0.79
C ILE A 156 7.19 26.64 -1.40
N LYS A 157 7.42 27.14 -2.63
CA LYS A 157 8.73 27.06 -3.30
C LYS A 157 9.82 27.76 -2.47
N THR A 158 9.54 28.94 -1.94
CA THR A 158 10.47 29.70 -1.09
C THR A 158 10.87 28.89 0.15
N ILE A 159 9.90 28.26 0.84
CA ILE A 159 10.18 27.42 2.01
C ILE A 159 11.04 26.20 1.63
N LEU A 160 10.74 25.57 0.49
CA LEU A 160 11.49 24.39 0.04
C LEU A 160 12.93 24.72 -0.39
N ILE A 161 13.14 25.88 -1.01
CA ILE A 161 14.46 26.31 -1.49
C ILE A 161 15.29 26.89 -0.34
N ASN A 162 14.72 27.80 0.44
CA ASN A 162 15.45 28.55 1.46
C ASN A 162 15.51 27.81 2.80
N GLY A 163 14.68 26.78 3.00
CA GLY A 163 14.55 26.08 4.27
C GLY A 163 13.55 26.73 5.23
N LEU A 164 13.45 26.15 6.42
CA LEU A 164 12.52 26.57 7.48
C LEU A 164 13.28 26.67 8.81
N ASN A 165 13.18 27.82 9.48
CA ASN A 165 13.67 27.98 10.85
C ASN A 165 12.61 27.49 11.83
N VAL A 166 12.98 26.56 12.71
CA VAL A 166 12.14 26.09 13.81
C VAL A 166 12.99 26.13 15.07
N CYS A 167 12.63 27.01 15.99
CA CYS A 167 13.41 27.32 17.18
C CYS A 167 14.86 27.69 16.80
N ASP A 168 15.84 26.99 17.36
CA ASP A 168 17.28 27.16 17.19
C ASP A 168 17.83 26.43 15.94
N ARG A 169 16.98 25.81 15.12
CA ARG A 169 17.41 24.93 14.02
C ARG A 169 16.92 25.42 12.67
N HIS A 170 17.80 25.33 11.68
CA HIS A 170 17.49 25.55 10.28
C HIS A 170 17.31 24.22 9.54
N TYR A 171 16.11 23.96 9.04
CA TYR A 171 15.76 22.74 8.32
C TYR A 171 15.81 22.98 6.82
N GLN A 172 16.57 22.14 6.11
CA GLN A 172 16.71 22.19 4.65
C GLN A 172 15.93 21.05 4.01
N PHE A 173 15.42 21.28 2.79
CA PHE A 173 14.75 20.24 2.03
C PHE A 173 15.66 19.02 1.87
N LEU A 174 15.11 17.83 2.12
CA LEU A 174 15.82 16.56 2.00
C LEU A 174 15.38 15.81 0.73
N ALA A 175 14.12 15.34 0.71
CA ALA A 175 13.49 14.60 -0.37
C ALA A 175 11.99 14.36 -0.09
N PHE A 176 11.29 13.67 -0.99
CA PHE A 176 9.94 13.13 -0.79
C PHE A 176 9.75 11.83 -1.57
N SER A 177 8.98 10.90 -1.03
CA SER A 177 8.50 9.72 -1.78
C SER A 177 7.27 10.06 -2.64
N SER A 178 6.90 9.19 -3.57
CA SER A 178 5.70 9.40 -4.39
C SER A 178 4.40 9.46 -3.56
N SER A 179 4.33 8.76 -2.42
CA SER A 179 3.19 8.87 -1.51
C SER A 179 3.17 10.23 -0.82
N GLN A 180 4.34 10.70 -0.39
CA GLN A 180 4.48 12.00 0.26
C GLN A 180 4.16 13.15 -0.70
N LEU A 181 4.57 13.05 -1.97
CA LEU A 181 4.21 14.00 -3.02
C LEU A 181 2.69 14.14 -3.18
N ARG A 182 1.95 13.02 -3.27
CA ARG A 182 0.48 13.01 -3.32
C ARG A 182 -0.16 13.56 -2.05
N GLU A 183 0.51 13.38 -0.91
CA GLU A 183 0.11 13.96 0.36
C GLU A 183 0.66 15.39 0.52
N HIS A 184 1.21 16.04 -0.51
CA HIS A 184 1.81 17.38 -0.46
C HIS A 184 2.74 17.53 0.74
N SER A 185 3.60 16.54 0.96
CA SER A 185 4.50 16.46 2.10
C SER A 185 5.92 16.13 1.65
N CYS A 186 6.90 16.55 2.45
CA CYS A 186 8.31 16.31 2.20
C CYS A 186 9.07 16.07 3.50
N TRP A 187 10.30 15.58 3.37
CA TRP A 187 11.26 15.52 4.46
C TRP A 187 12.16 16.74 4.42
N MET A 188 12.44 17.28 5.59
CA MET A 188 13.49 18.25 5.81
C MET A 188 14.43 17.76 6.92
N PHE A 189 15.67 18.24 6.90
CA PHE A 189 16.70 17.86 7.84
C PHE A 189 17.47 19.08 8.32
N ALA A 190 17.71 19.17 9.62
CA ALA A 190 18.59 20.18 10.21
C ALA A 190 20.01 19.62 10.31
N GLY A 191 21.01 20.36 9.82
CA GLY A 191 22.41 19.94 9.87
C GLY A 191 22.87 19.59 11.29
N ALA A 192 23.77 18.64 11.43
CA ALA A 192 24.31 18.14 12.69
C ALA A 192 25.77 18.54 12.89
N ASP A 193 26.21 18.51 14.14
CA ASP A 193 27.53 19.01 14.56
C ASP A 193 28.67 18.11 14.06
N ASP A 194 28.36 16.86 13.69
CA ASP A 194 29.30 15.91 13.08
C ASP A 194 29.44 16.09 11.55
N GLY A 195 28.83 17.14 10.98
CA GLY A 195 28.84 17.42 9.54
C GLY A 195 27.73 16.72 8.75
N THR A 196 26.87 15.93 9.40
CA THR A 196 25.70 15.34 8.72
C THR A 196 24.73 16.44 8.30
N SER A 197 24.37 16.48 7.02
CA SER A 197 23.50 17.50 6.43
C SER A 197 22.54 16.88 5.41
N ALA A 198 21.55 17.65 4.95
CA ALA A 198 20.65 17.17 3.91
C ALA A 198 21.41 16.76 2.63
N ASP A 199 22.49 17.48 2.29
CA ASP A 199 23.35 17.17 1.15
C ASP A 199 24.19 15.91 1.36
N SER A 200 24.80 15.73 2.54
CA SER A 200 25.58 14.51 2.80
C SER A 200 24.70 13.27 2.82
N ILE A 201 23.48 13.36 3.36
CA ILE A 201 22.49 12.29 3.30
C ILE A 201 22.13 11.96 1.85
N ARG A 202 21.87 12.96 0.99
CA ARG A 202 21.60 12.72 -0.44
C ARG A 202 22.79 12.10 -1.17
N LYS A 203 24.02 12.50 -0.87
CA LYS A 203 25.24 11.88 -1.43
C LYS A 203 25.36 10.41 -1.01
N TRP A 204 24.99 10.07 0.23
CA TRP A 204 24.96 8.68 0.70
C TRP A 204 23.93 7.83 -0.06
N MET A 205 22.80 8.41 -0.48
CA MET A 205 21.74 7.67 -1.17
C MET A 205 22.18 7.06 -2.51
N GLY A 206 23.13 7.67 -3.22
CA GLY A 206 23.62 7.20 -4.50
C GLY A 206 24.08 8.33 -5.43
N ASP A 207 24.44 7.96 -6.66
CA ASP A 207 24.80 8.88 -7.72
C ASP A 207 23.61 9.20 -8.62
N PHE A 208 23.19 10.47 -8.61
CA PHE A 208 22.05 10.94 -9.39
C PHE A 208 22.43 11.82 -10.58
N ARG A 209 23.73 11.99 -10.88
CA ARG A 209 24.22 12.94 -11.92
C ARG A 209 23.61 12.68 -13.30
N ASN A 210 23.38 11.40 -13.61
CA ASN A 210 22.85 10.92 -14.88
C ASN A 210 21.32 10.71 -14.88
N VAL A 211 20.64 10.99 -13.76
CA VAL A 211 19.19 10.77 -13.66
C VAL A 211 18.44 11.94 -14.29
N ARG A 212 17.79 11.66 -15.42
CA ARG A 212 17.02 12.62 -16.19
C ARG A 212 15.63 12.08 -16.53
N PRO A 213 14.59 12.92 -16.58
CA PRO A 213 14.56 14.35 -16.21
C PRO A 213 14.31 14.57 -14.70
N VAL A 214 14.07 15.81 -14.27
CA VAL A 214 13.91 16.20 -12.84
C VAL A 214 12.84 15.39 -12.09
N ALA A 215 11.74 15.02 -12.76
CA ALA A 215 10.70 14.18 -12.16
C ALA A 215 11.23 12.78 -11.79
N LYS A 216 12.07 12.17 -12.65
CA LYS A 216 12.74 10.90 -12.31
C LYS A 216 13.73 11.12 -11.16
N LEU A 217 14.52 12.20 -11.19
CA LEU A 217 15.46 12.53 -10.10
C LEU A 217 14.73 12.60 -8.75
N ALA A 218 13.63 13.35 -8.68
CA ALA A 218 12.80 13.45 -7.49
C ALA A 218 12.28 12.07 -7.03
N ALA A 219 11.77 11.26 -7.95
CA ALA A 219 11.30 9.91 -7.66
C ALA A 219 12.43 8.98 -7.15
N ARG A 220 13.66 9.14 -7.66
CA ARG A 220 14.84 8.34 -7.24
C ARG A 220 15.33 8.74 -5.86
N LEU A 221 15.42 10.03 -5.55
CA LEU A 221 15.68 10.52 -4.19
C LEU A 221 14.65 9.99 -3.20
N GLY A 222 13.37 9.95 -3.61
CA GLY A 222 12.26 9.48 -2.80
C GLY A 222 12.24 7.97 -2.50
N GLN A 223 12.93 7.15 -3.28
CA GLN A 223 12.71 5.70 -3.22
C GLN A 223 13.21 5.07 -1.92
N LEU A 224 14.29 5.61 -1.34
CA LEU A 224 14.85 5.17 -0.06
C LEU A 224 14.03 5.66 1.16
N PHE A 225 13.02 6.51 0.94
CA PHE A 225 12.01 6.88 1.93
C PHE A 225 10.75 6.01 1.89
N SER A 226 10.73 5.00 1.02
CA SER A 226 9.69 3.97 1.05
C SER A 226 9.79 3.21 2.37
N LYS A 227 8.64 3.02 3.03
CA LYS A 227 8.55 2.14 4.19
C LYS A 227 8.97 0.74 3.78
N SER A 228 9.88 0.15 4.54
CA SER A 228 10.43 -1.16 4.24
C SER A 228 11.01 -1.81 5.48
N LEU A 229 11.02 -3.14 5.48
CA LEU A 229 11.77 -3.93 6.45
C LEU A 229 13.23 -4.04 5.99
N GLU A 230 14.15 -3.90 6.94
CA GLU A 230 15.57 -3.96 6.64
C GLU A 230 16.01 -5.37 6.23
N GLY A 231 16.47 -5.47 4.98
CA GLY A 231 16.92 -6.74 4.41
C GLY A 231 18.32 -7.13 4.83
N ILE A 232 18.91 -8.08 4.10
CA ILE A 232 20.32 -8.49 4.26
C ILE A 232 21.20 -7.56 3.42
N GLN A 233 22.35 -7.14 3.96
CA GLN A 233 23.36 -6.41 3.19
C GLN A 233 23.78 -7.24 1.98
N LEU A 234 23.62 -6.70 0.77
CA LEU A 234 23.89 -7.43 -0.45
C LEU A 234 25.17 -6.91 -1.10
N GLU A 235 26.26 -7.65 -0.91
CA GLU A 235 27.56 -7.32 -1.50
C GLU A 235 27.54 -7.43 -3.03
N ASN A 236 28.39 -6.65 -3.68
CA ASN A 236 28.42 -6.55 -5.15
C ASN A 236 28.68 -7.88 -5.85
N ASN A 237 29.48 -8.78 -5.25
CA ASN A 237 29.75 -10.12 -5.79
C ASN A 237 28.62 -11.13 -5.52
N ARG A 238 27.67 -10.79 -4.64
CA ARG A 238 26.50 -11.64 -4.32
C ARG A 238 25.27 -11.30 -5.16
N ARG A 239 25.38 -10.33 -6.07
CA ARG A 239 24.33 -9.94 -7.02
C ARG A 239 24.83 -10.06 -8.45
N GLY A 240 23.96 -10.53 -9.34
CA GLY A 240 24.19 -10.53 -10.78
C GLY A 240 23.28 -9.54 -11.49
N GLU A 241 23.63 -9.19 -12.73
CA GLU A 241 22.74 -8.49 -13.67
C GLU A 241 22.40 -9.41 -14.83
N THR A 242 21.17 -9.33 -15.33
CA THR A 242 20.70 -10.08 -16.49
C THR A 242 19.85 -9.16 -17.39
N PRO A 243 19.94 -9.27 -18.73
CA PRO A 243 19.17 -8.39 -19.61
C PRO A 243 17.66 -8.60 -19.44
N ASP A 244 16.87 -7.58 -19.77
CA ASP A 244 15.42 -7.77 -19.90
C ASP A 244 15.07 -8.67 -21.09
N PHE A 245 14.00 -9.45 -20.94
CA PHE A 245 13.44 -10.19 -22.06
C PHE A 245 12.56 -9.28 -22.90
N LYS A 246 12.98 -9.07 -24.15
CA LYS A 246 12.28 -8.26 -25.14
C LYS A 246 11.88 -9.11 -26.33
N GLN A 247 10.70 -8.83 -26.89
CA GLN A 247 10.18 -9.54 -28.05
C GLN A 247 9.40 -8.56 -28.93
N GLU A 248 9.52 -8.70 -30.26
CA GLU A 248 8.61 -8.04 -31.18
C GLU A 248 7.20 -8.59 -31.04
N GLY A 249 6.25 -7.66 -30.91
CA GLY A 249 4.83 -7.90 -30.82
C GLY A 249 4.05 -7.07 -31.81
N LYS A 250 2.73 -7.25 -31.85
CA LYS A 250 1.83 -6.51 -32.74
C LYS A 250 1.03 -5.47 -31.95
N LEU A 251 0.92 -4.27 -32.52
CA LEU A 251 0.06 -3.20 -32.04
C LEU A 251 -0.79 -2.70 -33.22
N GLY A 252 -2.00 -3.25 -33.35
CA GLY A 252 -2.79 -3.08 -34.57
C GLY A 252 -2.02 -3.62 -35.79
N GLU A 253 -1.77 -2.76 -36.77
CA GLU A 253 -1.04 -3.10 -38.00
C GLU A 253 0.49 -2.97 -37.87
N ASN A 254 1.00 -2.35 -36.81
CA ASN A 254 2.43 -2.08 -36.62
C ASN A 254 3.11 -3.13 -35.74
N SER A 255 4.39 -3.44 -36.02
CA SER A 255 5.25 -4.20 -35.12
C SER A 255 5.95 -3.28 -34.11
N ARG A 256 6.12 -3.76 -32.89
CA ARG A 256 6.83 -3.03 -31.82
C ARG A 256 7.54 -3.99 -30.88
N GLU A 257 8.73 -3.63 -30.42
CA GLU A 257 9.41 -4.37 -29.36
C GLU A 257 8.81 -4.07 -27.97
N TYR A 258 8.50 -5.12 -27.22
CA TYR A 258 7.98 -5.04 -25.85
C TYR A 258 8.91 -5.72 -24.86
N CYS A 259 9.07 -5.11 -23.69
CA CYS A 259 9.76 -5.70 -22.55
C CYS A 259 8.76 -6.48 -21.66
N PHE A 260 8.95 -7.79 -21.52
CA PHE A 260 8.06 -8.66 -20.73
C PHE A 260 8.48 -8.77 -19.26
N THR A 261 9.72 -8.39 -18.95
CA THR A 261 10.32 -8.52 -17.62
C THR A 261 10.55 -7.18 -16.92
N ASP A 262 9.84 -6.12 -17.35
CA ASP A 262 10.05 -4.76 -16.80
C ASP A 262 9.80 -4.74 -15.29
N GLY A 263 10.87 -4.51 -14.53
CA GLY A 263 10.82 -4.35 -13.08
C GLY A 263 10.87 -5.64 -12.27
N ILE A 264 11.12 -6.81 -12.87
CA ILE A 264 11.21 -8.10 -12.14
C ILE A 264 12.54 -8.83 -12.32
N GLY A 265 13.14 -9.24 -11.21
CA GLY A 265 14.35 -10.04 -11.13
C GLY A 265 14.12 -11.42 -10.50
N ILE A 266 15.22 -12.12 -10.26
CA ILE A 266 15.22 -13.52 -9.84
C ILE A 266 15.98 -13.64 -8.51
N ILE A 267 15.43 -14.36 -7.53
CA ILE A 267 16.06 -14.64 -6.22
C ILE A 267 16.20 -16.14 -6.01
N SER A 268 17.37 -16.56 -5.50
CA SER A 268 17.64 -17.97 -5.20
C SER A 268 16.78 -18.46 -4.04
N ALA A 269 16.44 -19.74 -4.03
CA ALA A 269 15.64 -20.33 -2.96
C ALA A 269 16.30 -20.20 -1.58
N THR A 270 17.60 -20.45 -1.52
CA THR A 270 18.40 -20.38 -0.27
C THR A 270 18.45 -18.96 0.27
N PHE A 271 18.60 -17.96 -0.59
CA PHE A 271 18.63 -16.56 -0.15
C PHE A 271 17.23 -16.05 0.21
N ALA A 272 16.19 -16.42 -0.54
CA ALA A 272 14.80 -16.12 -0.20
C ALA A 272 14.42 -16.65 1.20
N GLU A 273 14.83 -17.88 1.52
CA GLU A 273 14.61 -18.46 2.84
C GLU A 273 15.39 -17.71 3.94
N THR A 274 16.66 -17.39 3.67
CA THR A 274 17.52 -16.65 4.61
C THR A 274 16.97 -15.26 4.90
N LEU A 275 16.55 -14.53 3.86
CA LEU A 275 15.89 -13.24 3.97
C LEU A 275 14.59 -13.36 4.77
N SER A 276 13.78 -14.38 4.49
CA SER A 276 12.53 -14.62 5.21
C SER A 276 12.74 -14.91 6.68
N ARG A 277 13.80 -15.66 7.03
CA ARG A 277 14.18 -15.94 8.42
C ARG A 277 14.64 -14.68 9.15
N LYS A 278 15.50 -13.85 8.52
CA LYS A 278 15.94 -12.56 9.08
C LYS A 278 14.74 -11.65 9.37
N LEU A 279 13.82 -11.57 8.41
CA LEU A 279 12.62 -10.73 8.50
C LEU A 279 11.51 -11.34 9.36
N LYS A 280 11.74 -12.53 9.96
CA LYS A 280 10.76 -13.28 10.76
C LYS A 280 9.44 -13.48 10.02
N LEU A 281 9.51 -13.69 8.70
CA LEU A 281 8.35 -13.90 7.84
C LEU A 281 7.85 -15.35 7.92
N THR A 282 8.73 -16.30 8.25
CA THR A 282 8.43 -17.73 8.29
C THR A 282 7.89 -18.20 9.64
N GLN A 283 6.78 -18.92 9.61
CA GLN A 283 6.41 -19.91 10.64
C GLN A 283 6.23 -21.33 10.08
N LYS A 284 6.03 -21.48 8.75
CA LYS A 284 6.02 -22.78 8.03
C LYS A 284 6.57 -22.70 6.60
N VAL A 285 6.06 -21.78 5.76
CA VAL A 285 6.49 -21.56 4.37
C VAL A 285 6.74 -20.06 4.15
N GLY A 286 7.85 -19.71 3.49
CA GLY A 286 8.21 -18.32 3.17
C GLY A 286 7.53 -17.81 1.89
N PRO A 287 7.49 -16.49 1.65
CA PRO A 287 6.96 -15.93 0.41
C PRO A 287 7.84 -16.31 -0.79
N CYS A 288 7.23 -16.48 -1.96
CA CYS A 288 7.94 -16.76 -3.22
C CYS A 288 8.34 -15.49 -3.98
N ALA A 289 7.78 -14.33 -3.63
CA ALA A 289 8.07 -13.06 -4.30
C ALA A 289 8.17 -11.91 -3.28
N PHE A 290 9.08 -10.99 -3.58
CA PHE A 290 9.39 -9.84 -2.72
C PHE A 290 9.41 -8.57 -3.57
N GLN A 291 8.69 -7.53 -3.13
CA GLN A 291 8.92 -6.19 -3.64
C GLN A 291 10.09 -5.59 -2.88
N ILE A 292 11.15 -5.20 -3.59
CA ILE A 292 12.41 -4.80 -2.97
C ILE A 292 12.83 -3.37 -3.30
N ARG A 293 13.68 -2.81 -2.45
CA ARG A 293 14.52 -1.63 -2.69
C ARG A 293 15.93 -2.01 -2.28
N CYS A 294 16.90 -1.85 -3.17
CA CYS A 294 18.30 -2.19 -2.89
C CYS A 294 19.18 -1.12 -3.51
N GLY A 295 19.47 -0.04 -2.77
CA GLY A 295 20.18 1.13 -3.29
C GLY A 295 19.47 1.69 -4.53
N GLY A 296 20.14 1.62 -5.68
CA GLY A 296 19.61 2.04 -6.98
C GLY A 296 18.58 1.10 -7.62
N TYR A 297 18.43 -0.14 -7.14
CA TYR A 297 17.49 -1.12 -7.71
C TYR A 297 16.11 -1.04 -7.05
N LYS A 298 15.08 -1.08 -7.89
CA LYS A 298 13.66 -1.07 -7.51
C LYS A 298 12.90 -2.06 -8.38
N GLY A 299 12.13 -2.95 -7.75
CA GLY A 299 11.21 -3.83 -8.46
C GLY A 299 10.72 -5.01 -7.62
N MET A 300 10.32 -6.07 -8.30
CA MET A 300 10.02 -7.38 -7.73
C MET A 300 11.23 -8.32 -7.90
N VAL A 301 11.40 -9.27 -6.99
CA VAL A 301 12.21 -10.47 -7.22
C VAL A 301 11.38 -11.70 -6.91
N CYS A 302 11.44 -12.70 -7.79
CA CYS A 302 10.68 -13.93 -7.69
C CYS A 302 11.62 -15.14 -7.57
N LEU A 303 11.18 -16.14 -6.83
CA LEU A 303 11.89 -17.40 -6.64
C LEU A 303 12.30 -18.00 -7.98
N ASP A 304 13.57 -18.40 -8.08
CA ASP A 304 14.11 -19.10 -9.22
C ASP A 304 13.57 -20.52 -9.33
N ILE A 305 12.44 -20.67 -10.02
CA ILE A 305 11.84 -21.98 -10.31
C ILE A 305 12.45 -22.64 -11.56
N ALA A 306 13.18 -21.87 -12.36
CA ALA A 306 13.80 -22.32 -13.60
C ALA A 306 15.29 -22.70 -13.43
N ASN A 307 15.80 -22.67 -12.19
CA ASN A 307 17.19 -22.96 -11.83
C ASN A 307 18.20 -22.17 -12.68
N ARG A 308 17.92 -20.89 -12.94
CA ARG A 308 18.78 -19.96 -13.67
C ARG A 308 20.02 -19.55 -12.88
N ILE A 309 19.92 -19.54 -11.55
CA ILE A 309 21.01 -19.22 -10.65
C ILE A 309 21.86 -20.47 -10.47
N THR A 310 22.82 -20.65 -11.37
CA THR A 310 23.78 -21.76 -11.34
C THR A 310 25.01 -21.44 -10.50
N ASP A 311 25.33 -20.16 -10.31
CA ASP A 311 26.44 -19.71 -9.49
C ASP A 311 26.03 -19.70 -8.01
N SER A 312 26.67 -20.57 -7.22
CA SER A 312 26.42 -20.66 -5.77
C SER A 312 26.77 -19.38 -5.00
N GLU A 313 27.57 -18.48 -5.60
CA GLU A 313 27.94 -17.23 -4.98
C GLU A 313 26.89 -16.12 -5.18
N VAL A 314 26.11 -16.18 -6.27
CA VAL A 314 25.10 -15.18 -6.61
C VAL A 314 23.75 -15.52 -5.97
N TYR A 315 23.18 -14.56 -5.26
CA TYR A 315 21.92 -14.74 -4.54
C TYR A 315 20.71 -14.20 -5.30
N VAL A 316 20.92 -13.14 -6.10
CA VAL A 316 19.86 -12.41 -6.79
C VAL A 316 20.39 -11.91 -8.14
N TYR A 317 19.59 -12.06 -9.19
CA TYR A 317 19.80 -11.36 -10.46
C TYR A 317 18.81 -10.22 -10.59
N PHE A 318 19.34 -9.00 -10.77
CA PHE A 318 18.54 -7.84 -11.14
C PHE A 318 18.51 -7.67 -12.66
N ARG A 319 17.41 -7.14 -13.18
CA ARG A 319 17.30 -6.77 -14.59
C ARG A 319 17.68 -5.31 -14.83
N GLU A 320 18.07 -4.99 -16.07
CA GLU A 320 18.40 -3.63 -16.50
C GLU A 320 17.29 -2.63 -16.13
N SER A 321 16.04 -2.98 -16.44
CA SER A 321 14.85 -2.21 -16.10
C SER A 321 14.75 -1.90 -14.61
N MET A 322 15.30 -2.71 -13.71
CA MET A 322 15.25 -2.49 -12.25
C MET A 322 16.26 -1.45 -11.77
N LYS A 323 17.37 -1.25 -12.50
CA LYS A 323 18.45 -0.31 -12.11
C LYS A 323 18.02 1.12 -12.43
N LYS A 324 17.86 1.94 -11.39
CA LYS A 324 17.32 3.30 -11.54
C LYS A 324 18.36 4.40 -11.41
N PHE A 325 19.46 4.12 -10.72
CA PHE A 325 20.66 4.96 -10.57
C PHE A 325 21.79 4.10 -9.98
N ASP A 326 23.02 4.61 -9.98
CA ASP A 326 24.17 3.90 -9.41
C ASP A 326 24.27 4.16 -7.91
N ALA A 327 24.52 3.11 -7.13
CA ALA A 327 24.67 3.19 -5.69
C ALA A 327 25.66 2.13 -5.19
N ASN A 328 26.24 2.37 -4.02
CA ASN A 328 27.12 1.42 -3.34
C ASN A 328 26.37 0.15 -2.88
N SER A 329 27.03 -0.71 -2.11
CA SER A 329 26.41 -1.88 -1.47
C SER A 329 25.30 -1.41 -0.51
N PHE A 330 24.08 -1.95 -0.65
CA PHE A 330 22.92 -1.64 0.19
C PHE A 330 22.23 -2.93 0.66
N PRO A 331 21.48 -2.89 1.78
CA PRO A 331 20.56 -3.96 2.13
C PRO A 331 19.46 -4.14 1.09
N ILE A 332 19.05 -5.40 0.87
CA ILE A 332 17.87 -5.73 0.05
C ILE A 332 16.57 -5.54 0.85
N ASP A 333 16.20 -4.29 1.06
CA ASP A 333 15.02 -3.93 1.83
C ASP A 333 13.72 -4.43 1.20
N VAL A 334 12.84 -5.00 2.03
CA VAL A 334 11.57 -5.58 1.57
C VAL A 334 10.42 -4.63 1.89
N VAL A 335 9.69 -4.23 0.85
CA VAL A 335 8.51 -3.35 0.94
C VAL A 335 7.24 -4.17 1.16
N ARG A 336 7.05 -5.22 0.37
CA ARG A 336 5.89 -6.14 0.41
C ARG A 336 6.33 -7.54 -0.01
N THR A 337 5.53 -8.55 0.32
CA THR A 337 5.79 -9.95 -0.03
C THR A 337 4.52 -10.64 -0.48
N SER A 338 4.67 -11.80 -1.14
CA SER A 338 3.56 -12.71 -1.47
C SER A 338 3.13 -13.61 -0.31
N LEU A 339 3.38 -13.23 0.95
CA LEU A 339 3.11 -14.11 2.09
C LEU A 339 1.62 -14.45 2.23
N SER A 340 0.77 -13.44 2.08
CA SER A 340 -0.68 -13.57 2.21
C SER A 340 -1.37 -12.97 0.99
N PRO A 341 -2.39 -13.63 0.43
CA PRO A 341 -3.20 -13.05 -0.62
C PRO A 341 -4.02 -11.89 -0.01
N SER A 342 -4.28 -10.83 -0.79
CA SER A 342 -5.19 -9.76 -0.36
C SER A 342 -6.57 -9.96 -0.99
N VAL A 343 -7.62 -9.56 -0.30
CA VAL A 343 -8.99 -9.60 -0.85
C VAL A 343 -9.17 -8.54 -1.94
N ALA A 344 -9.89 -8.90 -2.99
CA ALA A 344 -10.32 -7.97 -4.02
C ALA A 344 -11.62 -7.23 -3.64
N TYR A 345 -11.64 -5.93 -3.92
CA TYR A 345 -12.83 -5.10 -3.83
C TYR A 345 -13.10 -4.48 -5.19
N LEU A 346 -14.37 -4.42 -5.58
CA LEU A 346 -14.80 -3.52 -6.64
C LEU A 346 -14.61 -2.08 -6.18
N ASN A 347 -14.50 -1.19 -7.16
CA ASN A 347 -14.60 0.25 -6.99
C ASN A 347 -15.45 0.80 -8.13
N ARG A 348 -15.73 2.10 -8.10
CA ARG A 348 -16.54 2.77 -9.13
C ARG A 348 -16.01 2.55 -10.55
N GLN A 349 -14.69 2.60 -10.75
CA GLN A 349 -14.08 2.40 -12.06
C GLN A 349 -14.30 0.98 -12.59
N ILE A 350 -13.99 -0.05 -11.79
CA ILE A 350 -14.14 -1.44 -12.21
C ILE A 350 -15.62 -1.76 -12.49
N ILE A 351 -16.54 -1.27 -11.66
CA ILE A 351 -18.00 -1.48 -11.85
C ILE A 351 -18.43 -0.90 -13.20
N LEU A 352 -18.08 0.36 -13.47
CA LEU A 352 -18.40 1.05 -14.72
C LEU A 352 -17.87 0.28 -15.94
N LEU A 353 -16.62 -0.17 -15.89
CA LEU A 353 -16.01 -0.90 -17.00
C LEU A 353 -16.64 -2.29 -17.20
N LEU A 354 -16.89 -3.04 -16.13
CA LEU A 354 -17.55 -4.35 -16.23
C LEU A 354 -18.99 -4.21 -16.74
N SER A 355 -19.73 -3.19 -16.31
CA SER A 355 -21.07 -2.88 -16.84
C SER A 355 -21.01 -2.62 -18.35
N SER A 356 -20.04 -1.81 -18.81
CA SER A 356 -19.83 -1.55 -20.25
C SER A 356 -19.39 -2.77 -21.07
N LEU A 357 -18.84 -3.80 -20.42
CA LEU A 357 -18.48 -5.08 -21.01
C LEU A 357 -19.66 -6.09 -21.00
N GLY A 358 -20.85 -5.64 -20.60
CA GLY A 358 -22.09 -6.41 -20.64
C GLY A 358 -22.41 -7.18 -19.36
N ILE A 359 -21.70 -6.93 -18.24
CA ILE A 359 -22.09 -7.50 -16.95
C ILE A 359 -23.35 -6.79 -16.43
N PRO A 360 -24.45 -7.49 -16.15
CA PRO A 360 -25.69 -6.84 -15.70
C PRO A 360 -25.53 -6.11 -14.36
N ASP A 361 -26.10 -4.91 -14.25
CA ASP A 361 -25.93 -4.06 -13.07
C ASP A 361 -26.48 -4.68 -11.77
N ASN A 362 -27.51 -5.52 -11.89
CA ASN A 362 -28.09 -6.25 -10.75
C ASN A 362 -27.08 -7.19 -10.07
N VAL A 363 -26.00 -7.59 -10.75
CA VAL A 363 -24.90 -8.36 -10.16
C VAL A 363 -24.18 -7.51 -9.12
N PHE A 364 -23.86 -6.25 -9.44
CA PHE A 364 -23.19 -5.34 -8.51
C PHE A 364 -24.09 -4.97 -7.34
N VAL A 365 -25.38 -4.71 -7.61
CA VAL A 365 -26.38 -4.45 -6.57
C VAL A 365 -26.49 -5.64 -5.62
N SER A 366 -26.58 -6.86 -6.15
CA SER A 366 -26.64 -8.07 -5.34
C SER A 366 -25.39 -8.27 -4.46
N LEU A 367 -24.19 -7.95 -4.97
CA LEU A 367 -22.95 -7.99 -4.20
C LEU A 367 -22.93 -6.92 -3.10
N GLN A 368 -23.42 -5.71 -3.40
CA GLN A 368 -23.57 -4.64 -2.42
C GLN A 368 -24.55 -5.03 -1.31
N ASP A 369 -25.70 -5.61 -1.65
CA ASP A 369 -26.72 -6.04 -0.69
C ASP A 369 -26.20 -7.12 0.26
N LYS A 370 -25.47 -8.11 -0.28
CA LYS A 370 -24.78 -9.13 0.53
C LYS A 370 -23.80 -8.50 1.52
N MET A 371 -23.00 -7.54 1.06
CA MET A 371 -22.07 -6.82 1.94
C MET A 371 -22.83 -6.00 3.00
N LEU A 372 -23.94 -5.35 2.66
CA LEU A 372 -24.78 -4.63 3.63
C LEU A 372 -25.37 -5.57 4.69
N GLN A 373 -25.79 -6.78 4.32
CA GLN A 373 -26.25 -7.79 5.26
C GLN A 373 -25.13 -8.20 6.24
N GLN A 374 -23.91 -8.44 5.75
CA GLN A 374 -22.74 -8.70 6.61
C GLN A 374 -22.44 -7.52 7.55
N LEU A 375 -22.54 -6.29 7.06
CA LEU A 375 -22.34 -5.08 7.88
C LEU A 375 -23.45 -4.89 8.93
N LYS A 376 -24.68 -5.37 8.68
CA LYS A 376 -25.75 -5.38 9.69
C LYS A 376 -25.44 -6.37 10.81
N ALA A 377 -24.90 -7.54 10.47
CA ALA A 377 -24.50 -8.58 11.43
C ALA A 377 -23.41 -8.12 12.42
N LEU A 378 -22.56 -7.14 12.05
CA LEU A 378 -21.59 -6.54 12.99
C LEU A 378 -22.21 -5.95 14.26
N THR A 379 -23.47 -5.52 14.18
CA THR A 379 -24.22 -4.93 15.30
C THR A 379 -25.30 -5.88 15.83
N GLY A 380 -25.31 -7.13 15.37
CA GLY A 380 -26.18 -8.20 15.84
C GLY A 380 -25.66 -8.84 17.13
N ASN A 381 -25.98 -10.12 17.34
CA ASN A 381 -25.46 -10.86 18.49
C ASN A 381 -23.94 -11.15 18.36
N SER A 382 -23.29 -11.59 19.43
CA SER A 382 -21.84 -11.85 19.43
C SER A 382 -21.38 -12.84 18.35
N TYR A 383 -22.19 -13.87 18.09
CA TYR A 383 -21.85 -14.89 17.11
C TYR A 383 -21.88 -14.33 15.69
N GLU A 384 -22.94 -13.58 15.36
CA GLU A 384 -23.11 -12.86 14.11
C GLU A 384 -22.00 -11.82 13.90
N ALA A 385 -21.68 -11.03 14.93
CA ALA A 385 -20.60 -10.05 14.86
C ALA A 385 -19.24 -10.72 14.64
N LEU A 386 -18.96 -11.83 15.33
CA LEU A 386 -17.73 -12.60 15.11
C LEU A 386 -17.67 -13.23 13.71
N GLY A 387 -18.79 -13.76 13.21
CA GLY A 387 -18.91 -14.27 11.83
C GLY A 387 -18.64 -13.18 10.81
N ALA A 388 -19.32 -12.04 10.94
CA ALA A 388 -19.16 -10.88 10.06
C ALA A 388 -17.74 -10.32 10.10
N ILE A 389 -17.11 -10.20 11.28
CA ILE A 389 -15.71 -9.75 11.35
C ILE A 389 -14.80 -10.77 10.69
N LYS A 390 -14.99 -12.09 10.88
CA LYS A 390 -14.18 -13.11 10.20
C LYS A 390 -14.30 -12.99 8.68
N GLU A 391 -15.52 -12.92 8.16
CA GLU A 391 -15.77 -12.79 6.72
C GLU A 391 -15.23 -11.48 6.14
N LEU A 392 -15.40 -10.35 6.85
CA LEU A 392 -14.85 -9.05 6.44
C LEU A 392 -13.32 -9.02 6.53
N ASN A 393 -12.75 -9.70 7.53
CA ASN A 393 -11.32 -9.75 7.81
C ASN A 393 -10.60 -10.89 7.07
N GLU A 394 -11.30 -11.67 6.24
CA GLU A 394 -10.82 -12.98 5.84
C GLU A 394 -9.42 -12.99 5.23
N PHE A 395 -8.93 -11.92 4.57
CA PHE A 395 -7.50 -11.84 4.22
C PHE A 395 -6.99 -10.38 4.18
N GLY A 396 -6.47 -9.88 5.31
CA GLY A 396 -5.74 -8.60 5.34
C GLY A 396 -5.54 -7.94 6.70
N GLY A 397 -4.55 -8.40 7.46
CA GLY A 397 -3.53 -7.59 8.15
C GLY A 397 -3.92 -6.44 9.10
N ASN A 398 -5.18 -6.23 9.46
CA ASN A 398 -5.51 -5.23 10.46
C ASN A 398 -5.59 -5.90 11.84
N GLY A 399 -4.50 -5.82 12.62
CA GLY A 399 -4.49 -6.28 14.02
C GLY A 399 -5.62 -5.70 14.89
N CYS A 400 -6.30 -4.66 14.40
CA CYS A 400 -7.54 -4.11 14.91
C CYS A 400 -8.73 -5.10 14.90
N HIS A 401 -8.92 -5.87 13.81
CA HIS A 401 -9.99 -6.87 13.73
C HIS A 401 -9.68 -8.09 14.58
N ALA A 402 -8.41 -8.50 14.64
CA ALA A 402 -7.97 -9.57 15.52
C ALA A 402 -8.12 -9.21 17.00
N PHE A 403 -7.77 -7.96 17.37
CA PHE A 403 -8.08 -7.42 18.69
C PHE A 403 -9.58 -7.48 18.97
N LEU A 404 -10.42 -6.99 18.05
CA LEU A 404 -11.88 -7.04 18.18
C LEU A 404 -12.40 -8.49 18.34
N ILE A 405 -11.91 -9.43 17.53
CA ILE A 405 -12.27 -10.84 17.62
C ILE A 405 -11.86 -11.42 18.98
N ALA A 406 -10.63 -11.17 19.42
CA ALA A 406 -10.11 -11.67 20.69
C ALA A 406 -10.88 -11.04 21.88
N TYR A 407 -11.13 -9.74 21.81
CA TYR A 407 -11.87 -8.98 22.82
C TYR A 407 -13.31 -9.48 22.95
N LEU A 408 -14.03 -9.63 21.84
CA LEU A 408 -15.39 -10.16 21.80
C LEU A 408 -15.48 -11.62 22.25
N LYS A 409 -14.47 -12.45 21.94
CA LYS A 409 -14.38 -13.83 22.45
C LYS A 409 -14.13 -13.88 23.97
N SER A 410 -13.35 -12.95 24.51
CA SER A 410 -12.93 -12.96 25.91
C SER A 410 -13.99 -12.50 26.90
N LEU A 411 -14.94 -11.67 26.47
CA LEU A 411 -15.85 -10.98 27.38
C LEU A 411 -17.20 -11.64 27.61
N GLY A 412 -17.49 -12.81 27.03
CA GLY A 412 -18.71 -13.56 27.33
C GLY A 412 -19.95 -12.67 27.43
N GLU A 413 -20.48 -12.25 26.28
CA GLU A 413 -21.66 -11.37 26.09
C GLU A 413 -21.42 -9.87 25.87
N GLN A 414 -22.33 -9.31 25.05
CA GLN A 414 -22.45 -7.95 24.50
C GLN A 414 -22.69 -6.83 25.53
N LYS A 415 -22.21 -6.98 26.77
CA LYS A 415 -22.49 -6.01 27.83
C LYS A 415 -21.47 -4.87 27.90
N ASP A 416 -20.32 -4.97 27.23
CA ASP A 416 -19.36 -3.88 27.20
C ASP A 416 -19.78 -2.76 26.22
N PRO A 417 -20.17 -1.57 26.70
CA PRO A 417 -20.57 -0.45 25.85
C PRO A 417 -19.45 -0.01 24.90
N PHE A 418 -18.19 -0.21 25.30
CA PHE A 418 -17.04 0.16 24.48
C PHE A 418 -16.90 -0.75 23.26
N ALA A 419 -16.94 -2.08 23.44
CA ALA A 419 -16.92 -3.05 22.33
C ALA A 419 -18.01 -2.74 21.32
N ARG A 420 -19.21 -2.48 21.81
CA ARG A 420 -20.39 -2.17 21.00
C ARG A 420 -20.18 -0.87 20.21
N GLN A 421 -19.72 0.19 20.86
CA GLN A 421 -19.47 1.48 20.21
C GLN A 421 -18.40 1.38 19.12
N LEU A 422 -17.38 0.53 19.34
CA LEU A 422 -16.33 0.28 18.38
C LEU A 422 -16.83 -0.49 17.15
N LEU A 423 -17.69 -1.50 17.34
CA LEU A 423 -18.37 -2.20 16.25
C LEU A 423 -19.28 -1.26 15.45
N PHE A 424 -20.02 -0.39 16.12
CA PHE A 424 -20.80 0.67 15.46
C PHE A 424 -19.93 1.61 14.63
N ALA A 425 -18.78 2.04 15.17
CA ALA A 425 -17.84 2.88 14.43
C ALA A 425 -17.25 2.15 13.22
N LEU A 426 -16.95 0.85 13.34
CA LEU A 426 -16.46 0.02 12.24
C LEU A 426 -17.51 -0.08 11.14
N LYS A 427 -18.75 -0.42 11.52
CA LYS A 427 -19.89 -0.47 10.59
C LYS A 427 -20.07 0.87 9.89
N ALA A 428 -20.09 1.98 10.63
CA ALA A 428 -20.25 3.31 10.05
C ALA A 428 -19.12 3.66 9.05
N LEU A 429 -17.87 3.29 9.36
CA LEU A 429 -16.75 3.45 8.43
C LEU A 429 -16.96 2.63 7.15
N LEU A 430 -17.25 1.34 7.27
CA LEU A 430 -17.38 0.44 6.13
C LEU A 430 -18.58 0.81 5.25
N VAL A 431 -19.71 1.21 5.86
CA VAL A 431 -20.87 1.77 5.14
C VAL A 431 -20.50 3.06 4.43
N LYS A 432 -19.69 3.94 5.05
CA LYS A 432 -19.20 5.16 4.40
C LYS A 432 -18.32 4.83 3.19
N GLU A 433 -17.40 3.87 3.30
CA GLU A 433 -16.57 3.43 2.16
C GLU A 433 -17.41 2.82 1.04
N LEU A 434 -18.41 2.00 1.38
CA LEU A 434 -19.36 1.43 0.43
C LEU A 434 -20.13 2.52 -0.31
N ARG A 435 -20.72 3.48 0.42
CA ARG A 435 -21.49 4.60 -0.16
C ARG A 435 -20.64 5.52 -1.04
N THR A 436 -19.45 5.89 -0.56
CA THR A 436 -18.65 6.95 -1.21
C THR A 436 -17.68 6.43 -2.28
N LYS A 437 -17.25 5.18 -2.19
CA LYS A 437 -16.24 4.59 -3.09
C LYS A 437 -16.70 3.33 -3.81
N ALA A 438 -17.93 2.86 -3.53
CA ALA A 438 -18.43 1.58 -4.03
C ALA A 438 -17.44 0.43 -3.74
N LYS A 439 -16.81 0.45 -2.55
CA LYS A 439 -15.84 -0.56 -2.13
C LYS A 439 -16.54 -1.87 -1.75
N ILE A 440 -16.99 -2.61 -2.75
CA ILE A 440 -17.79 -3.83 -2.59
C ILE A 440 -16.84 -5.04 -2.58
N ARG A 441 -16.92 -5.87 -1.55
CA ARG A 441 -16.16 -7.13 -1.49
C ARG A 441 -16.69 -8.11 -2.54
N VAL A 442 -15.79 -8.82 -3.22
CA VAL A 442 -16.17 -9.88 -4.17
C VAL A 442 -15.69 -11.23 -3.65
N PRO A 443 -16.57 -12.25 -3.55
CA PRO A 443 -16.17 -13.63 -3.30
C PRO A 443 -15.24 -14.17 -4.40
N ASP A 444 -14.39 -15.15 -4.06
CA ASP A 444 -13.50 -15.84 -5.01
C ASP A 444 -12.67 -14.88 -5.87
N SER A 445 -12.16 -13.83 -5.21
CA SER A 445 -11.47 -12.73 -5.85
C SER A 445 -10.35 -12.19 -4.97
N TRP A 446 -9.21 -11.87 -5.59
CA TRP A 446 -7.97 -11.51 -4.90
C TRP A 446 -7.26 -10.32 -5.55
N SER A 447 -6.44 -9.64 -4.77
CA SER A 447 -5.49 -8.63 -5.22
C SER A 447 -4.08 -9.18 -5.01
N LEU A 448 -3.42 -9.61 -6.09
CA LEU A 448 -2.13 -10.31 -6.01
C LEU A 448 -1.01 -9.52 -6.69
N LEU A 449 0.23 -9.76 -6.26
CA LEU A 449 1.41 -9.22 -6.93
C LEU A 449 1.64 -9.95 -8.26
N GLY A 450 2.02 -9.21 -9.29
CA GLY A 450 2.40 -9.79 -10.58
C GLY A 450 3.82 -10.34 -10.56
N VAL A 451 4.02 -11.50 -11.18
CA VAL A 451 5.33 -12.07 -11.48
C VAL A 451 5.34 -12.65 -12.90
N ILE A 452 6.52 -13.07 -13.37
CA ILE A 452 6.73 -13.59 -14.72
C ILE A 452 7.08 -15.08 -14.68
N ASP A 453 6.64 -15.82 -15.70
CA ASP A 453 7.01 -17.22 -15.90
C ASP A 453 8.39 -17.34 -16.58
N GLU A 454 9.43 -17.55 -15.77
CA GLU A 454 10.81 -17.80 -16.23
C GLU A 454 11.01 -19.16 -16.93
N THR A 455 10.03 -20.07 -16.83
CA THR A 455 10.05 -21.39 -17.47
C THR A 455 9.54 -21.34 -18.92
N LYS A 456 8.84 -20.26 -19.30
CA LYS A 456 8.22 -20.07 -20.62
C LYS A 456 7.21 -21.17 -21.00
N THR A 457 6.51 -21.69 -20.01
CA THR A 457 5.50 -22.74 -20.18
C THR A 457 4.10 -22.18 -20.40
N LEU A 458 3.79 -21.00 -19.85
CA LEU A 458 2.53 -20.30 -20.08
C LEU A 458 2.47 -19.70 -21.49
N LYS A 459 1.34 -19.89 -22.17
CA LYS A 459 1.04 -19.25 -23.45
C LYS A 459 0.40 -17.88 -23.24
N TYR A 460 0.39 -17.07 -24.30
CA TYR A 460 -0.36 -15.82 -24.30
C TYR A 460 -1.86 -16.08 -24.09
N GLY A 461 -2.48 -15.31 -23.19
CA GLY A 461 -3.85 -15.50 -22.73
C GLY A 461 -3.98 -16.41 -21.50
N GLU A 462 -2.91 -17.11 -21.11
CA GLU A 462 -2.88 -17.98 -19.93
C GLU A 462 -2.19 -17.28 -18.75
N VAL A 463 -2.62 -17.64 -17.54
CA VAL A 463 -1.98 -17.23 -16.28
C VAL A 463 -1.94 -18.40 -15.31
N PHE A 464 -0.98 -18.40 -14.39
CA PHE A 464 -0.98 -19.35 -13.26
C PHE A 464 -1.25 -18.61 -11.96
N ILE A 465 -2.17 -19.13 -11.16
CA ILE A 465 -2.55 -18.56 -9.86
C ILE A 465 -2.79 -19.70 -8.87
N GLN A 466 -2.03 -19.68 -7.77
CA GLN A 466 -2.20 -20.60 -6.65
C GLN A 466 -2.36 -19.80 -5.36
N ILE A 467 -3.50 -19.98 -4.69
CA ILE A 467 -3.82 -19.31 -3.43
C ILE A 467 -3.43 -20.22 -2.27
N ASP A 468 -2.64 -19.69 -1.34
CA ASP A 468 -2.25 -20.37 -0.11
C ASP A 468 -2.78 -19.59 1.10
N ASN A 469 -3.80 -20.17 1.73
CA ASN A 469 -4.49 -19.62 2.90
C ASN A 469 -3.95 -20.15 4.24
N SER A 470 -2.85 -20.91 4.22
CA SER A 470 -2.30 -21.57 5.42
C SER A 470 -1.89 -20.60 6.54
N HIS A 471 -1.60 -19.34 6.20
CA HIS A 471 -1.30 -18.29 7.18
C HIS A 471 -2.53 -17.70 7.89
N HIS A 472 -3.75 -18.08 7.50
CA HIS A 472 -5.00 -17.50 8.02
C HIS A 472 -5.92 -18.50 8.73
N ARG A 473 -5.84 -19.80 8.43
CA ARG A 473 -6.71 -20.83 9.02
C ARG A 473 -5.89 -21.98 9.62
N GLN A 474 -5.95 -22.15 10.94
CA GLN A 474 -5.51 -23.40 11.57
C GLN A 474 -6.51 -24.50 11.19
N GLY A 475 -6.04 -25.54 10.49
CA GLY A 475 -6.82 -26.74 10.17
C GLY A 475 -7.38 -26.84 8.75
N ASP A 476 -7.09 -25.88 7.87
CA ASP A 476 -7.49 -25.93 6.45
C ASP A 476 -6.25 -26.27 5.60
N PRO A 477 -6.07 -27.52 5.11
CA PRO A 477 -5.09 -27.79 4.08
C PRO A 477 -5.78 -27.63 2.72
N GLN A 478 -5.40 -26.62 1.95
CA GLN A 478 -4.99 -26.82 0.55
C GLN A 478 -4.59 -25.51 -0.10
N ASN A 479 -3.48 -25.56 -0.83
CA ASN A 479 -3.24 -24.59 -1.88
C ASN A 479 -4.37 -24.75 -2.90
N GLN A 480 -5.08 -23.69 -3.23
CA GLN A 480 -6.10 -23.71 -4.27
C GLN A 480 -5.45 -23.23 -5.58
N ILE A 481 -5.28 -24.14 -6.54
CA ILE A 481 -4.87 -23.78 -7.90
C ILE A 481 -6.13 -23.37 -8.65
N LEU A 482 -6.14 -22.16 -9.20
CA LEU A 482 -7.26 -21.65 -9.96
C LEU A 482 -7.20 -22.19 -11.40
N GLN A 483 -8.34 -22.60 -11.94
CA GLN A 483 -8.45 -23.10 -13.31
C GLN A 483 -9.67 -22.49 -14.00
N GLY A 484 -9.57 -22.25 -15.31
CA GLY A 484 -10.65 -21.71 -16.12
C GLY A 484 -10.62 -20.18 -16.26
N PRO A 485 -11.72 -19.56 -16.73
CA PRO A 485 -11.73 -18.15 -17.05
C PRO A 485 -11.62 -17.28 -15.80
N VAL A 486 -10.74 -16.28 -15.85
CA VAL A 486 -10.54 -15.29 -14.80
C VAL A 486 -10.58 -13.88 -15.39
N VAL A 487 -11.12 -12.93 -14.62
CA VAL A 487 -11.04 -11.51 -14.97
C VAL A 487 -9.93 -10.86 -14.18
N VAL A 488 -9.05 -10.15 -14.88
CA VAL A 488 -7.87 -9.50 -14.33
C VAL A 488 -7.86 -8.03 -14.76
N THR A 489 -7.55 -7.14 -13.83
CA THR A 489 -7.30 -5.73 -14.15
C THR A 489 -6.34 -5.12 -13.14
N ARG A 490 -5.94 -3.88 -13.37
CA ARG A 490 -5.10 -3.10 -12.48
C ARG A 490 -5.70 -1.73 -12.25
N ASN A 491 -5.68 -1.29 -10.99
CA ASN A 491 -6.13 0.04 -10.63
C ASN A 491 -5.00 1.09 -10.76
N PRO A 492 -5.32 2.33 -11.19
CA PRO A 492 -6.60 2.74 -11.77
C PRO A 492 -6.75 2.23 -13.21
N CYS A 493 -7.99 1.97 -13.64
CA CYS A 493 -8.37 1.60 -15.00
C CYS A 493 -9.44 2.58 -15.52
N PHE A 494 -9.44 2.83 -16.83
CA PHE A 494 -10.30 3.86 -17.45
C PHE A 494 -10.94 3.40 -18.75
N HIS A 495 -10.32 2.49 -19.50
CA HIS A 495 -10.88 1.98 -20.74
C HIS A 495 -11.34 0.52 -20.57
N PRO A 496 -12.41 0.05 -21.23
CA PRO A 496 -12.85 -1.34 -21.13
C PRO A 496 -11.75 -2.36 -21.48
N GLY A 497 -10.86 -2.01 -22.40
CA GLY A 497 -9.66 -2.79 -22.74
C GLY A 497 -8.66 -3.00 -21.60
N ASP A 498 -8.73 -2.21 -20.51
CA ASP A 498 -7.92 -2.37 -19.30
C ASP A 498 -8.35 -3.55 -18.42
N ILE A 499 -9.52 -4.14 -18.70
CA ILE A 499 -10.00 -5.35 -18.04
C ILE A 499 -9.83 -6.51 -19.01
N ARG A 500 -9.09 -7.53 -18.58
CA ARG A 500 -8.76 -8.70 -19.40
C ARG A 500 -9.44 -9.94 -18.83
N LYS A 501 -10.06 -10.72 -19.70
CA LYS A 501 -10.42 -12.11 -19.48
C LYS A 501 -9.24 -12.96 -19.93
N LEU A 502 -8.67 -13.70 -18.99
CA LEU A 502 -7.56 -14.63 -19.20
C LEU A 502 -7.99 -16.04 -18.75
N THR A 503 -7.18 -17.04 -19.04
CA THR A 503 -7.43 -18.42 -18.61
C THR A 503 -6.41 -18.83 -17.55
N ALA A 504 -6.87 -19.12 -16.35
CA ALA A 504 -6.05 -19.75 -15.33
C ALA A 504 -5.81 -21.22 -15.70
N VAL A 505 -4.54 -21.64 -15.73
CA VAL A 505 -4.12 -23.00 -16.08
C VAL A 505 -3.24 -23.58 -14.99
N ASP A 506 -3.29 -24.89 -14.81
CA ASP A 506 -2.43 -25.61 -13.88
C ASP A 506 -1.12 -26.03 -14.57
N ILE A 507 0.00 -25.51 -14.05
CA ILE A 507 1.35 -25.84 -14.52
C ILE A 507 2.16 -26.36 -13.32
N PRO A 508 2.51 -27.66 -13.26
CA PRO A 508 3.26 -28.25 -12.16
C PRO A 508 4.59 -27.54 -11.84
N ALA A 509 5.29 -27.05 -12.87
CA ALA A 509 6.54 -26.31 -12.69
C ALA A 509 6.37 -25.01 -11.87
N LEU A 510 5.16 -24.45 -11.82
CA LEU A 510 4.86 -23.16 -11.17
C LEU A 510 4.28 -23.32 -9.75
N HIS A 511 4.04 -24.53 -9.24
CA HIS A 511 3.38 -24.79 -7.94
C HIS A 511 4.07 -24.18 -6.71
N LYS A 512 5.35 -23.82 -6.85
CA LYS A 512 6.11 -23.10 -5.81
C LYS A 512 5.73 -21.61 -5.73
N LEU A 513 5.11 -21.06 -6.76
CA LEU A 513 4.70 -19.67 -6.85
C LEU A 513 3.28 -19.52 -6.27
N LYS A 514 3.20 -18.99 -5.04
CA LYS A 514 1.95 -18.87 -4.28
C LYS A 514 1.58 -17.41 -4.04
N ASN A 515 0.30 -17.12 -3.98
CA ASN A 515 -0.26 -15.79 -3.69
C ASN A 515 0.28 -14.69 -4.62
N VAL A 516 0.56 -15.07 -5.87
CA VAL A 516 0.97 -14.20 -6.98
C VAL A 516 0.16 -14.58 -8.21
N ILE A 517 0.07 -13.66 -9.17
CA ILE A 517 -0.36 -13.98 -10.53
C ILE A 517 0.88 -14.07 -11.42
N VAL A 518 1.05 -15.22 -12.07
CA VAL A 518 2.17 -15.46 -12.98
C VAL A 518 1.72 -15.20 -14.41
N PHE A 519 2.40 -14.28 -15.08
CA PHE A 519 2.16 -13.93 -16.48
C PHE A 519 3.11 -14.65 -17.42
N PRO A 520 2.72 -14.89 -18.68
CA PRO A 520 3.57 -15.48 -19.70
C PRO A 520 4.69 -14.51 -20.10
N MET A 521 5.86 -15.06 -20.37
CA MET A 521 7.02 -14.27 -20.83
C MET A 521 6.99 -13.98 -22.34
N ASN A 522 6.12 -14.65 -23.11
CA ASN A 522 6.03 -14.49 -24.56
C ASN A 522 4.61 -14.08 -24.97
N GLY A 523 4.49 -13.37 -26.09
CA GLY A 523 3.20 -13.01 -26.68
C GLY A 523 3.28 -11.79 -27.59
N PRO A 524 2.16 -11.34 -28.16
CA PRO A 524 2.10 -10.11 -28.95
C PRO A 524 2.20 -8.84 -28.10
N ARG A 525 1.86 -8.89 -26.81
CA ARG A 525 1.99 -7.78 -25.84
C ARG A 525 2.06 -8.36 -24.42
N PRO A 526 2.81 -7.77 -23.49
CA PRO A 526 2.79 -8.20 -22.09
C PRO A 526 1.44 -7.91 -21.43
N HIS A 527 0.80 -8.91 -20.83
CA HIS A 527 -0.50 -8.71 -20.13
C HIS A 527 -0.49 -7.61 -19.06
N PRO A 528 0.56 -7.45 -18.22
CA PRO A 528 0.65 -6.31 -17.31
C PRO A 528 0.46 -4.95 -18.01
N MET A 529 1.04 -4.81 -19.21
CA MET A 529 0.96 -3.59 -20.01
C MET A 529 -0.43 -3.38 -20.62
N GLU A 530 -1.14 -4.44 -20.97
CA GLU A 530 -2.54 -4.37 -21.44
C GLU A 530 -3.49 -3.77 -20.39
N MET A 531 -3.14 -3.86 -19.11
CA MET A 531 -3.96 -3.38 -17.99
C MET A 531 -3.48 -2.00 -17.50
N SER A 532 -3.90 -0.96 -18.23
CA SER A 532 -3.57 0.44 -17.94
C SER A 532 -2.06 0.75 -18.02
N GLY A 533 -1.29 0.04 -18.84
CA GLY A 533 0.17 0.20 -18.96
C GLY A 533 0.92 -0.13 -17.68
N GLY A 534 0.58 -1.26 -17.04
CA GLY A 534 1.26 -1.77 -15.85
C GLY A 534 2.61 -2.41 -16.16
N ASP A 535 3.36 -2.70 -15.11
CA ASP A 535 4.66 -3.37 -15.13
C ASP A 535 4.74 -4.42 -14.00
N LEU A 536 5.93 -4.97 -13.75
CA LEU A 536 6.18 -5.94 -12.68
C LEU A 536 7.08 -5.37 -11.59
N ASP A 537 7.07 -4.05 -11.34
CA ASP A 537 7.88 -3.39 -10.29
C ASP A 537 7.24 -3.41 -8.88
N GLY A 538 6.08 -4.07 -8.80
CA GLY A 538 5.23 -4.26 -7.64
C GLY A 538 3.78 -3.82 -7.85
N ASP A 539 3.33 -3.74 -9.10
CA ASP A 539 1.91 -3.63 -9.40
C ASP A 539 1.11 -4.80 -8.80
N THR A 540 -0.11 -4.49 -8.37
CA THR A 540 -1.07 -5.46 -7.85
C THR A 540 -2.26 -5.56 -8.78
N PHE A 541 -2.65 -6.79 -9.10
CA PHE A 541 -3.71 -7.11 -10.03
C PHE A 541 -4.95 -7.57 -9.29
N TRP A 542 -6.08 -6.94 -9.60
CA TRP A 542 -7.40 -7.39 -9.17
C TRP A 542 -7.80 -8.58 -10.02
N ILE A 543 -8.20 -9.67 -9.39
CA ILE A 543 -8.51 -10.95 -10.01
C ILE A 543 -9.86 -11.42 -9.48
N SER A 544 -10.74 -11.88 -10.35
CA SER A 544 -12.00 -12.51 -9.98
C SER A 544 -12.26 -13.79 -10.77
N CYS A 545 -12.56 -14.86 -10.04
CA CYS A 545 -13.10 -16.11 -10.57
C CYS A 545 -14.63 -16.16 -10.50
N ASN A 546 -15.28 -15.12 -9.97
CA ASN A 546 -16.73 -15.09 -9.83
C ASN A 546 -17.40 -15.21 -11.21
N PRO A 547 -18.18 -16.28 -11.47
CA PRO A 547 -18.79 -16.53 -12.78
C PRO A 547 -19.68 -15.39 -13.27
N LYS A 548 -20.29 -14.64 -12.34
CA LYS A 548 -21.17 -13.49 -12.67
C LYS A 548 -20.42 -12.25 -13.14
N LEU A 549 -19.09 -12.22 -12.99
CA LEU A 549 -18.23 -11.11 -13.42
C LEU A 549 -17.41 -11.48 -14.67
N ILE A 550 -17.53 -12.70 -15.18
CA ILE A 550 -16.84 -13.14 -16.41
C ILE A 550 -17.63 -12.65 -17.62
N PHE A 551 -17.06 -11.69 -18.35
CA PHE A 551 -17.66 -11.18 -19.60
C PHE A 551 -17.31 -12.06 -20.81
N SER A 552 -17.96 -11.81 -21.94
CA SER A 552 -17.89 -12.71 -23.10
C SER A 552 -16.56 -12.62 -23.84
N LYS A 553 -16.18 -11.41 -24.28
CA LYS A 553 -15.04 -11.16 -25.17
C LYS A 553 -14.19 -9.99 -24.68
N ASN A 554 -12.87 -10.11 -24.81
CA ASN A 554 -11.94 -9.00 -24.60
C ASN A 554 -12.14 -7.91 -25.65
N GLU A 555 -12.20 -6.67 -25.19
CA GLU A 555 -11.95 -5.49 -26.01
C GLU A 555 -10.45 -5.38 -26.33
N GLU A 556 -10.10 -4.61 -27.35
CA GLU A 556 -8.68 -4.36 -27.63
C GLU A 556 -8.03 -3.57 -26.48
N PRO A 557 -6.81 -3.95 -26.02
CA PRO A 557 -6.09 -3.22 -24.99
C PRO A 557 -5.91 -1.76 -25.39
N PHE A 558 -6.29 -0.84 -24.51
CA PHE A 558 -6.17 0.58 -24.81
C PHE A 558 -4.70 0.98 -24.90
N ASP A 559 -4.34 1.69 -25.96
CA ASP A 559 -2.95 2.08 -26.12
C ASP A 559 -2.62 3.39 -25.38
N TYR A 560 -1.83 3.23 -24.32
CA TYR A 560 -1.30 4.32 -23.53
C TYR A 560 0.09 4.76 -23.98
N GLN A 561 0.68 4.07 -24.96
CA GLN A 561 2.11 4.13 -25.23
C GLN A 561 2.50 5.31 -26.12
N ASP A 562 1.58 5.82 -26.95
CA ASP A 562 1.75 7.13 -27.61
C ASP A 562 2.15 8.24 -26.62
N GLN A 563 1.57 8.20 -25.42
CA GLN A 563 1.89 9.16 -24.36
C GLN A 563 3.27 8.91 -23.73
N GLU A 564 3.77 7.66 -23.75
CA GLU A 564 5.12 7.35 -23.29
C GLU A 564 6.17 7.73 -24.33
N ASP A 565 5.89 7.53 -25.61
CA ASP A 565 6.82 7.84 -26.70
C ASP A 565 6.95 9.35 -26.92
N GLN A 566 5.83 10.07 -26.95
CA GLN A 566 5.84 11.54 -27.00
C GLN A 566 6.61 12.11 -25.82
N ALA A 567 6.37 11.57 -24.62
CA ALA A 567 7.10 11.93 -23.44
C ALA A 567 8.62 11.68 -23.61
N ASN A 568 9.02 10.46 -23.99
CA ASN A 568 10.43 10.10 -24.10
C ASN A 568 11.18 10.94 -25.16
N ASN A 569 10.52 11.27 -26.27
CA ASN A 569 11.09 12.09 -27.34
C ASN A 569 11.36 13.54 -26.87
N GLU A 570 10.47 14.15 -26.08
CA GLU A 570 10.69 15.48 -25.48
C GLU A 570 11.91 15.51 -24.54
N THR A 571 12.29 14.36 -23.96
CA THR A 571 13.39 14.25 -23.00
C THR A 571 14.76 14.11 -23.67
N GLN A 572 14.84 13.51 -24.86
CA GLN A 572 16.10 13.28 -25.57
C GLN A 572 16.76 14.57 -26.06
N SER A 573 16.02 15.69 -26.16
CA SER A 573 16.55 16.98 -26.60
C SER A 573 17.39 17.74 -25.55
N GLN A 574 17.61 17.19 -24.34
CA GLN A 574 18.25 17.89 -23.22
C GLN A 574 19.39 17.09 -22.53
N THR A 575 20.30 16.54 -23.33
CA THR A 575 21.39 15.67 -22.85
C THR A 575 22.43 16.39 -21.96
N THR A 576 22.48 17.73 -21.92
CA THR A 576 23.53 18.50 -21.22
C THR A 576 23.14 19.16 -19.89
N VAL A 577 21.86 19.24 -19.51
CA VAL A 577 21.43 20.03 -18.33
C VAL A 577 21.52 19.23 -17.03
N GLN A 578 22.45 19.55 -16.13
CA GLN A 578 22.46 18.98 -14.77
C GLN A 578 21.36 19.59 -13.89
N TYR A 579 20.50 18.73 -13.32
CA TYR A 579 19.44 19.14 -12.39
C TYR A 579 19.96 19.30 -10.96
N THR A 580 19.52 20.35 -10.30
CA THR A 580 19.83 20.69 -8.91
C THR A 580 18.69 20.34 -7.97
N ILE A 581 18.94 20.39 -6.65
CA ILE A 581 17.87 20.24 -5.64
C ILE A 581 16.86 21.39 -5.72
N LYS A 582 17.28 22.58 -6.15
CA LYS A 582 16.36 23.69 -6.42
C LYS A 582 15.34 23.33 -7.50
N ASP A 583 15.76 22.59 -8.53
CA ASP A 583 14.85 22.12 -9.58
C ASP A 583 13.85 21.09 -9.04
N VAL A 584 14.28 20.21 -8.12
CA VAL A 584 13.39 19.27 -7.43
C VAL A 584 12.37 20.02 -6.55
N CYS A 585 12.78 21.06 -5.84
CA CYS A 585 11.87 21.92 -5.07
C CYS A 585 10.87 22.67 -5.95
N ASN A 586 11.32 23.19 -7.10
CA ASN A 586 10.45 23.83 -8.09
C ASN A 586 9.41 22.84 -8.64
N PHE A 587 9.85 21.64 -9.00
CA PHE A 587 8.99 20.55 -9.44
C PHE A 587 7.94 20.19 -8.40
N PHE A 588 8.31 20.12 -7.12
CA PHE A 588 7.34 19.83 -6.05
C PHE A 588 6.25 20.91 -5.94
N GLY A 589 6.63 22.19 -5.98
CA GLY A 589 5.66 23.30 -5.96
C GLY A 589 4.74 23.30 -7.19
N GLU A 590 5.30 22.96 -8.36
CA GLU A 590 4.53 22.80 -9.60
C GLU A 590 3.59 21.60 -9.58
N TYR A 591 4.02 20.48 -8.99
CA TYR A 591 3.17 19.32 -8.79
C TYR A 591 1.93 19.71 -7.98
N ILE A 592 2.10 20.37 -6.84
CA ILE A 592 0.99 20.82 -5.98
C ILE A 592 0.04 21.73 -6.77
N ALA A 593 0.58 22.62 -7.61
CA ALA A 593 -0.21 23.53 -8.42
C ALA A 593 -1.01 22.85 -9.52
N ALA A 594 -0.53 21.72 -10.03
CA ALA A 594 -1.08 21.02 -11.17
C ALA A 594 -1.84 19.73 -10.82
N ASP A 595 -1.92 19.32 -9.55
CA ASP A 595 -2.42 18.02 -9.09
C ASP A 595 -3.91 17.80 -9.42
N ASN A 596 -4.15 17.34 -10.65
CA ASN A 596 -5.48 17.19 -11.24
C ASN A 596 -5.88 15.72 -11.47
N LEU A 597 -5.08 14.74 -11.03
CA LEU A 597 -5.36 13.32 -11.28
C LEU A 597 -6.72 12.88 -10.73
N GLY A 598 -7.04 13.29 -9.49
CA GLY A 598 -8.33 13.00 -8.87
C GLY A 598 -9.51 13.65 -9.61
N LEU A 599 -9.31 14.87 -10.13
CA LEU A 599 -10.32 15.58 -10.91
C LEU A 599 -10.57 14.88 -12.25
N ILE A 600 -9.51 14.51 -12.98
CA ILE A 600 -9.61 13.78 -14.24
C ILE A 600 -10.33 12.44 -14.03
N ALA A 601 -9.98 11.70 -12.98
CA ALA A 601 -10.63 10.42 -12.68
C ALA A 601 -12.12 10.57 -12.35
N ASN A 602 -12.51 11.62 -11.62
CA ASN A 602 -13.91 11.90 -11.32
C ASN A 602 -14.68 12.40 -12.55
N ARG A 603 -14.09 13.24 -13.40
CA ARG A 603 -14.68 13.67 -14.68
C ARG A 603 -14.90 12.47 -15.59
N HIS A 604 -13.94 11.56 -15.66
CA HIS A 604 -14.08 10.33 -16.44
C HIS A 604 -15.29 9.51 -15.97
N LEU A 605 -15.46 9.30 -14.66
CA LEU A 605 -16.62 8.62 -14.11
C LEU A 605 -17.94 9.31 -14.49
N ALA A 606 -18.00 10.64 -14.38
CA ALA A 606 -19.20 11.40 -14.70
C ALA A 606 -19.56 11.33 -16.20
N PHE A 607 -18.58 11.52 -17.09
CA PHE A 607 -18.82 11.45 -18.53
C PHE A 607 -19.16 10.03 -18.99
N ALA A 608 -18.50 9.01 -18.44
CA ALA A 608 -18.77 7.63 -18.79
C ALA A 608 -20.15 7.15 -18.30
N ASP A 609 -20.72 7.79 -17.28
CA ASP A 609 -22.09 7.53 -16.80
C ASP A 609 -23.14 8.26 -17.66
N GLN A 610 -22.84 9.47 -18.14
CA GLN A 610 -23.79 10.33 -18.85
C GLN A 610 -23.81 10.15 -20.37
N LEU A 611 -22.68 9.80 -20.98
CA LEU A 611 -22.54 9.77 -22.44
C LEU A 611 -22.95 8.41 -23.01
N GLU A 612 -23.53 8.46 -24.21
CA GLU A 612 -23.76 7.26 -25.02
C GLU A 612 -22.42 6.55 -25.31
N ASN A 613 -22.40 5.21 -25.30
CA ASN A 613 -21.18 4.37 -25.32
C ASN A 613 -20.29 4.45 -24.07
N GLY A 614 -20.68 5.21 -23.04
CA GLY A 614 -20.06 5.26 -21.72
C GLY A 614 -18.54 5.41 -21.72
N PRO A 615 -17.76 4.48 -21.13
CA PRO A 615 -16.30 4.60 -21.06
C PRO A 615 -15.59 4.45 -22.42
N LYS A 616 -16.29 4.00 -23.47
CA LYS A 616 -15.75 3.93 -24.84
C LYS A 616 -15.86 5.25 -25.60
N HIS A 617 -16.65 6.20 -25.10
CA HIS A 617 -16.83 7.50 -25.75
C HIS A 617 -15.48 8.25 -25.85
N ASP A 618 -15.25 8.99 -26.94
CA ASP A 618 -13.98 9.67 -27.22
C ASP A 618 -13.50 10.57 -26.09
N LYS A 619 -14.39 11.37 -25.48
CA LYS A 619 -14.11 12.15 -24.26
C LYS A 619 -13.53 11.30 -23.12
N CYS A 620 -14.07 10.12 -22.86
CA CYS A 620 -13.55 9.20 -21.83
C CYS A 620 -12.16 8.68 -22.22
N SER A 621 -11.98 8.29 -23.49
CA SER A 621 -10.68 7.88 -24.03
C SER A 621 -9.63 9.01 -23.95
N GLN A 622 -10.00 10.25 -24.20
CA GLN A 622 -9.13 11.42 -24.01
C GLN A 622 -8.76 11.59 -22.54
N LEU A 623 -9.73 11.50 -21.62
CA LEU A 623 -9.46 11.58 -20.18
C LEU A 623 -8.57 10.44 -19.68
N ALA A 624 -8.72 9.22 -20.23
CA ALA A 624 -7.83 8.10 -19.93
C ALA A 624 -6.38 8.39 -20.37
N ARG A 625 -6.19 8.91 -21.60
CA ARG A 625 -4.87 9.36 -22.10
C ARG A 625 -4.31 10.49 -21.25
N MET A 626 -5.12 11.49 -20.89
CA MET A 626 -4.71 12.60 -20.03
C MET A 626 -4.30 12.12 -18.64
N HIS A 627 -5.06 11.22 -18.02
CA HIS A 627 -4.72 10.65 -16.72
C HIS A 627 -3.37 9.93 -16.77
N ARG A 628 -3.14 9.13 -17.82
CA ARG A 628 -1.84 8.49 -18.05
C ARG A 628 -0.73 9.52 -18.26
N CYS A 629 -0.94 10.49 -19.15
CA CYS A 629 0.01 11.55 -19.47
C CYS A 629 0.43 12.32 -18.22
N VAL A 630 -0.53 12.74 -17.40
CA VAL A 630 -0.28 13.43 -16.13
C VAL A 630 0.51 12.54 -15.16
N LYS A 631 0.12 11.26 -15.02
CA LYS A 631 0.86 10.29 -14.20
C LYS A 631 2.28 10.06 -14.70
N LEU A 632 2.49 10.01 -16.02
CA LEU A 632 3.82 9.90 -16.64
C LEU A 632 4.61 11.19 -16.45
N LYS A 633 3.99 12.36 -16.54
CA LYS A 633 4.68 13.62 -16.31
C LYS A 633 5.18 13.73 -14.87
N TYR A 634 4.36 13.32 -13.90
CA TYR A 634 4.76 13.31 -12.49
C TYR A 634 5.80 12.25 -12.13
N ASN A 635 5.83 11.11 -12.82
CA ASN A 635 6.76 10.01 -12.51
C ASN A 635 7.99 9.96 -13.41
N LYS A 636 7.88 10.53 -14.61
CA LYS A 636 8.87 10.42 -15.68
C LYS A 636 9.25 11.81 -16.20
N HIS A 637 8.37 12.77 -16.50
CA HIS A 637 8.75 14.02 -17.18
C HIS A 637 8.03 15.29 -16.71
N PHE A 638 8.76 16.29 -16.19
CA PHE A 638 8.16 17.60 -15.99
C PHE A 638 9.01 18.69 -16.59
N HIS A 639 8.48 19.29 -17.66
CA HIS A 639 8.71 20.69 -17.98
C HIS A 639 7.37 21.39 -17.86
N TYR A 640 7.28 22.40 -17.00
CA TYR A 640 6.20 23.34 -17.02
C TYR A 640 6.25 24.07 -18.37
N VAL A 641 5.50 23.59 -19.36
CA VAL A 641 5.21 24.41 -20.52
C VAL A 641 4.32 25.52 -20.00
N LYS A 642 4.88 26.73 -19.97
CA LYS A 642 4.19 28.01 -19.74
C LYS A 642 3.16 28.31 -20.86
N LYS A 643 2.53 27.29 -21.45
CA LYS A 643 1.43 27.46 -22.40
C LYS A 643 0.16 27.55 -21.59
N LYS A 644 -0.33 28.79 -21.48
CA LYS A 644 -1.75 29.10 -21.34
C LYS A 644 -2.51 28.30 -22.42
N THR A 645 -2.94 27.09 -22.10
CA THR A 645 -3.88 26.34 -22.91
C THR A 645 -4.93 25.78 -21.96
N ASN A 646 -5.98 26.58 -21.77
CA ASN A 646 -7.38 26.19 -21.80
C ASN A 646 -7.87 24.87 -21.15
N LEU A 647 -7.21 24.35 -20.11
CA LEU A 647 -7.78 23.30 -19.26
C LEU A 647 -9.06 23.73 -18.50
N LYS A 648 -9.43 25.02 -18.56
CA LYS A 648 -10.70 25.56 -18.04
C LYS A 648 -11.81 25.67 -19.09
N GLN A 649 -11.54 25.45 -20.38
CA GLN A 649 -12.55 25.60 -21.47
C GLN A 649 -13.08 24.28 -22.04
N GLU A 650 -12.59 23.12 -21.57
CA GLU A 650 -13.15 21.78 -21.83
C GLU A 650 -13.54 21.07 -20.52
#